data_AF-A0A9D7T082-F1
#
_entry.id   AF-A0A9D7T082-F1
#
_cell.length_a   1.000
_cell.length_b   1.000
_cell.length_c   1.000
_cell.angle_alpha   90.00
_cell.angle_beta   90.00
_cell.angle_gamma   90.00
#
_symmetry.space_group_name_H-M   'P 1'
#
loop_
_entity.id
_entity.type
_entity.pdbx_description
1 polymer ?
#
loop_
_entity_poly.entity_id
_entity_poly.type
_entity_poly.pdbx_seq_one_letter_code
_entity_poly.pdbx_strand_id
1 'polypeptide(L)'
;MAEKDESRPPLFSKKVILLLVVLFGYGLVQQAYRYVAKKYPSALAAAAQSTAPKQPPDLRLQSIQIGENLHKLQYEAELFLRKNPGKTAKLADLVGPGKSLAKLTLVAGEKYPAEILPGVNVTATLPDGTVRDWLTPIYPMNLASPNPSPKIEADWTPAERGKADAPLIFKAMIYAGRELHNPGKQNELWRLLHTKLRGIIPPLPPTFRDEVQTFLEDPDNPQEERRLVFDAFARAMSPVSTRFIMHLATSSKDNKLRQIALMTLCTPWPNGDEAFEQVWCESNDERLLTAVASPMAQGGKPAQIDFLLSAALSTQTLPEDQIRTAIAQQALREITKIEAVPSLVARLAEQPAMNNGGKALASVLARLGDEDAGKAIVSWLQKADEDASAFIQNLGSRPKNPELKAAYTAALDPVVVFHNEKNREAIRTHLAPPPVLHRLKNGSFEDGTLNGFSLEGSGQILRRWVHIAATDGQYMAHLDTMENAVDGLSTLTTEPFEVPHKMKTLLFDYDFAASVLLHPMADVLKCYIITENETRPLDLFSGIELTNCYQVVSRYDEGTGFRTACIPVQTWAGTGERIRIKFVLHGRGKLPERIPGTNRFDHNPLGGNQPGTVLFLDNFRLTPTIRTELSPIGPEDVSIRSDGKTVTIKTTSGAFPVGSTIYIREITIGNKFHELDLGTQKQVVFQQSFNDKFEHSAAYYISYSTPATSEGAMHSPLLLLHVDRE
;
A
#
# COMPACT_ATOMS: atom_id res chain seq x y z
N MET A 1 75.06 10.13 -30.28
CA MET A 1 75.31 10.54 -28.89
C MET A 1 74.03 10.32 -28.12
N ALA A 2 74.13 9.55 -27.05
CA ALA A 2 73.00 9.05 -26.27
C ALA A 2 72.39 10.15 -25.40
N GLU A 3 71.06 10.14 -25.26
CA GLU A 3 70.43 10.67 -24.05
C GLU A 3 69.25 9.77 -23.64
N LYS A 4 69.23 9.49 -22.35
CA LYS A 4 68.47 8.47 -21.62
C LYS A 4 66.97 8.76 -21.61
N ASP A 5 66.19 7.71 -21.85
CA ASP A 5 64.77 7.63 -21.54
C ASP A 5 64.61 6.89 -20.18
N GLU A 6 64.24 7.63 -19.13
CA GLU A 6 63.90 7.09 -17.81
C GLU A 6 62.38 6.99 -17.66
N SER A 7 61.87 5.78 -17.85
CA SER A 7 60.48 5.40 -17.60
C SER A 7 60.19 5.33 -16.08
N ARG A 8 59.18 6.11 -15.63
CA ARG A 8 58.58 5.94 -14.30
C ARG A 8 57.36 5.01 -14.38
N PRO A 9 57.22 3.99 -13.51
CA PRO A 9 56.00 3.20 -13.44
C PRO A 9 54.89 3.95 -12.67
N PRO A 10 53.60 3.66 -12.92
CA PRO A 10 52.51 4.32 -12.22
C PRO A 10 52.43 3.84 -10.77
N LEU A 11 52.43 4.80 -9.85
CA LEU A 11 52.18 4.62 -8.43
C LEU A 11 50.70 4.22 -8.20
N PHE A 12 50.44 2.93 -7.99
CA PHE A 12 49.19 2.50 -7.34
C PHE A 12 49.23 2.91 -5.86
N SER A 13 48.17 3.58 -5.39
CA SER A 13 48.08 4.00 -3.99
C SER A 13 48.01 2.77 -3.06
N LYS A 14 48.64 2.86 -1.88
CA LYS A 14 48.64 1.80 -0.85
C LYS A 14 47.24 1.28 -0.49
N LYS A 15 46.18 2.08 -0.71
CA LYS A 15 44.78 1.68 -0.48
C LYS A 15 44.26 0.66 -1.50
N VAL A 16 44.72 0.72 -2.75
CA VAL A 16 44.32 -0.24 -3.81
C VAL A 16 44.97 -1.60 -3.60
N ILE A 17 46.22 -1.62 -3.14
CA ILE A 17 46.93 -2.87 -2.82
C ILE A 17 46.31 -3.54 -1.58
N LEU A 18 45.90 -2.77 -0.56
CA LEU A 18 45.23 -3.32 0.62
C LEU A 18 43.84 -3.90 0.28
N LEU A 19 43.08 -3.25 -0.60
CA LEU A 19 41.77 -3.75 -1.06
C LEU A 19 41.92 -5.05 -1.88
N LEU A 20 42.94 -5.13 -2.74
CA LEU A 20 43.23 -6.33 -3.53
C LEU A 20 43.71 -7.51 -2.65
N VAL A 21 44.48 -7.25 -1.59
CA VAL A 21 44.91 -8.30 -0.64
C VAL A 21 43.74 -8.83 0.20
N VAL A 22 42.79 -7.97 0.59
CA VAL A 22 41.59 -8.39 1.33
C VAL A 22 40.63 -9.18 0.43
N LEU A 23 40.44 -8.76 -0.82
CA LEU A 23 39.56 -9.44 -1.78
C LEU A 23 40.12 -10.80 -2.24
N PHE A 24 41.42 -10.91 -2.48
CA PHE A 24 42.05 -12.20 -2.84
C PHE A 24 42.16 -13.16 -1.64
N GLY A 25 42.39 -12.64 -0.43
CA GLY A 25 42.44 -13.44 0.79
C GLY A 25 41.10 -14.09 1.13
N TYR A 26 39.99 -13.36 0.98
CA TYR A 26 38.66 -13.87 1.30
C TYR A 26 38.19 -14.95 0.31
N GLY A 27 38.52 -14.81 -0.98
CA GLY A 27 38.19 -15.80 -2.01
C GLY A 27 38.91 -17.15 -1.81
N LEU A 28 40.19 -17.11 -1.43
CA LEU A 28 40.98 -18.32 -1.15
C LEU A 28 40.50 -19.03 0.12
N VAL A 29 40.08 -18.29 1.14
CA VAL A 29 39.53 -18.87 2.38
C VAL A 29 38.17 -19.53 2.11
N GLN A 30 37.30 -18.91 1.31
CA GLN A 30 36.02 -19.49 0.90
C GLN A 30 36.20 -20.76 0.06
N GLN A 31 37.15 -20.78 -0.89
CA GLN A 31 37.45 -21.98 -1.67
C GLN A 31 38.07 -23.09 -0.82
N ALA A 32 39.00 -22.77 0.08
CA ALA A 32 39.57 -23.74 1.01
C ALA A 32 38.51 -24.32 1.95
N TYR A 33 37.59 -23.48 2.45
CA TYR A 33 36.48 -23.91 3.29
C TYR A 33 35.52 -24.85 2.53
N ARG A 34 35.13 -24.50 1.30
CA ARG A 34 34.28 -25.36 0.45
C ARG A 34 34.97 -26.67 0.09
N TYR A 35 36.28 -26.65 -0.15
CA TYR A 35 37.07 -27.84 -0.43
C TYR A 35 37.14 -28.77 0.79
N VAL A 36 37.37 -28.22 1.99
CA VAL A 36 37.43 -28.99 3.25
C VAL A 36 36.04 -29.53 3.63
N ALA A 37 34.98 -28.74 3.49
CA ALA A 37 33.60 -29.17 3.75
C ALA A 37 33.13 -30.30 2.82
N LYS A 38 33.58 -30.28 1.55
CA LYS A 38 33.27 -31.33 0.59
C LYS A 38 34.08 -32.61 0.83
N LYS A 39 35.33 -32.49 1.29
CA LYS A 39 36.27 -33.61 1.41
C LYS A 39 36.24 -34.31 2.78
N TYR A 40 35.85 -33.60 3.84
CA TYR A 40 35.84 -34.11 5.21
C TYR A 40 34.58 -33.67 6.01
N PRO A 41 33.37 -34.07 5.60
CA PRO A 41 32.13 -33.64 6.25
C PRO A 41 32.04 -34.09 7.73
N SER A 42 32.63 -35.24 8.07
CA SER A 42 32.70 -35.75 9.44
C SER A 42 33.69 -34.98 10.33
N ALA A 43 34.76 -34.41 9.77
CA ALA A 43 35.71 -33.59 10.52
C ALA A 43 35.13 -32.22 10.89
N LEU A 44 34.27 -31.64 10.03
CA LEU A 44 33.54 -30.41 10.34
C LEU A 44 32.46 -30.64 11.39
N ALA A 45 31.77 -31.79 11.38
CA ALA A 45 30.82 -32.17 12.41
C ALA A 45 31.50 -32.41 13.77
N ALA A 46 32.69 -33.01 13.78
CA ALA A 46 33.49 -33.21 14.98
C ALA A 46 34.10 -31.90 15.53
N ALA A 47 34.56 -30.99 14.65
CA ALA A 47 35.05 -29.67 15.04
C ALA A 47 33.93 -28.76 15.57
N ALA A 48 32.70 -28.90 15.08
CA ALA A 48 31.53 -28.19 15.61
C ALA A 48 31.07 -28.70 16.99
N GLN A 49 31.46 -29.93 17.38
CA GLN A 49 31.07 -30.55 18.65
C GLN A 49 32.18 -30.51 19.72
N SER A 50 33.42 -30.16 19.35
CA SER A 50 34.59 -30.27 20.23
C SER A 50 35.40 -28.97 20.26
N THR A 51 34.85 -27.96 20.96
CA THR A 51 35.53 -26.94 21.80
C THR A 51 34.65 -25.69 21.90
N ALA A 52 33.49 -25.80 22.55
CA ALA A 52 32.83 -24.61 23.10
C ALA A 52 33.31 -24.46 24.55
N PRO A 53 34.14 -23.46 24.90
CA PRO A 53 34.35 -23.13 26.30
C PRO A 53 32.98 -22.77 26.91
N LYS A 54 32.72 -23.17 28.16
CA LYS A 54 31.51 -22.77 28.90
C LYS A 54 31.36 -21.25 28.80
N GLN A 55 30.48 -20.78 27.91
CA GLN A 55 30.22 -19.36 27.76
C GLN A 55 29.64 -18.84 29.08
N PRO A 56 30.02 -17.62 29.52
CA PRO A 56 29.35 -16.96 30.62
C PRO A 56 27.85 -16.84 30.29
N PRO A 57 26.95 -16.85 31.30
CA PRO A 57 25.54 -16.60 31.08
C PRO A 57 25.33 -15.38 30.18
N ASP A 58 24.48 -15.54 29.16
CA ASP A 58 24.29 -14.59 28.07
C ASP A 58 24.08 -13.16 28.59
N LEU A 59 25.11 -12.31 28.43
CA LEU A 59 25.13 -10.92 28.87
C LEU A 59 23.94 -10.12 28.31
N ARG A 60 23.39 -10.56 27.16
CA ARG A 60 22.19 -9.97 26.56
C ARG A 60 20.94 -10.23 27.40
N LEU A 61 20.74 -11.44 27.89
CA LEU A 61 19.60 -11.78 28.74
C LEU A 61 19.67 -11.06 30.09
N GLN A 62 20.89 -10.94 30.65
CA GLN A 62 21.13 -10.16 31.85
C GLN A 62 20.80 -8.68 31.63
N SER A 63 21.28 -8.07 30.53
CA SER A 63 20.98 -6.68 30.20
C SER A 63 19.48 -6.41 30.02
N ILE A 64 18.72 -7.35 29.46
CA ILE A 64 17.27 -7.23 29.32
C ILE A 64 16.59 -7.27 30.69
N GLN A 65 16.98 -8.22 31.55
CA GLN A 65 16.38 -8.36 32.88
C GLN A 65 16.62 -7.12 33.76
N ILE A 66 17.80 -6.50 33.64
CA ILE A 66 18.19 -5.28 34.37
C ILE A 66 17.37 -4.08 33.88
N GLY A 67 17.16 -3.95 32.57
CA GLY A 67 16.26 -2.94 32.01
C GLY A 67 14.83 -3.09 32.51
N GLU A 68 14.31 -4.32 32.59
CA GLU A 68 12.98 -4.59 33.14
C GLU A 68 12.88 -4.23 34.63
N ASN A 69 13.93 -4.51 35.42
CA ASN A 69 13.96 -4.17 36.84
C ASN A 69 14.02 -2.65 37.06
N LEU A 70 14.84 -1.92 36.29
CA LEU A 70 14.94 -0.46 36.34
C LEU A 70 13.61 0.22 36.01
N HIS A 71 12.91 -0.24 34.96
CA HIS A 71 11.60 0.29 34.59
C HIS A 71 10.57 0.08 35.71
N LYS A 72 10.52 -1.12 36.30
CA LYS A 72 9.61 -1.42 37.42
C LYS A 72 9.91 -0.54 38.65
N LEU A 73 11.19 -0.35 38.99
CA LEU A 73 11.59 0.49 40.12
C LEU A 73 11.25 1.96 39.90
N GLN A 74 11.48 2.50 38.71
CA GLN A 74 11.13 3.87 38.36
C GLN A 74 9.62 4.11 38.50
N TYR A 75 8.81 3.23 37.92
CA TYR A 75 7.35 3.31 37.98
C TYR A 75 6.82 3.28 39.43
N GLU A 76 7.33 2.36 40.25
CA GLU A 76 6.91 2.24 41.65
C GLU A 76 7.40 3.40 42.52
N ALA A 77 8.59 3.92 42.26
CA ALA A 77 9.10 5.11 42.93
C ALA A 77 8.21 6.32 42.64
N GLU A 78 7.81 6.53 41.39
CA GLU A 78 6.89 7.62 41.01
C GLU A 78 5.53 7.48 41.69
N LEU A 79 4.96 6.26 41.73
CA LEU A 79 3.71 6.01 42.45
C LEU A 79 3.83 6.27 43.96
N PHE A 80 4.94 5.86 44.58
CA PHE A 80 5.20 6.10 45.99
C PHE A 80 5.30 7.60 46.30
N LEU A 81 6.05 8.34 45.48
CA LEU A 81 6.26 9.78 45.64
C LEU A 81 4.97 10.59 45.42
N ARG A 82 4.10 10.15 44.49
CA ARG A 82 2.75 10.72 44.32
C ARG A 82 1.88 10.56 45.56
N LYS A 83 1.95 9.39 46.22
CA LYS A 83 1.20 9.11 47.47
C LYS A 83 1.82 9.76 48.70
N ASN A 84 3.10 10.12 48.63
CA ASN A 84 3.87 10.67 49.75
C ASN A 84 4.67 11.90 49.32
N PRO A 85 4.01 13.02 48.96
CA PRO A 85 4.71 14.22 48.51
C PRO A 85 5.70 14.72 49.57
N GLY A 86 6.91 15.09 49.13
CA GLY A 86 8.00 15.57 50.00
C GLY A 86 8.84 14.47 50.67
N LYS A 87 8.54 13.18 50.45
CA LYS A 87 9.41 12.07 50.88
C LYS A 87 10.37 11.65 49.76
N THR A 88 11.41 10.88 50.12
CA THR A 88 12.28 10.18 49.18
C THR A 88 11.90 8.70 49.17
N ALA A 89 11.80 8.08 47.99
CA ALA A 89 11.47 6.65 47.90
C ALA A 89 12.71 5.82 48.21
N LYS A 90 12.71 5.04 49.29
CA LYS A 90 13.79 4.09 49.56
C LYS A 90 13.51 2.76 48.86
N LEU A 91 14.54 2.06 48.42
CA LEU A 91 14.36 0.75 47.77
C LEU A 91 13.54 -0.23 48.63
N ALA A 92 13.74 -0.19 49.96
CA ALA A 92 13.00 -0.99 50.94
C ALA A 92 11.52 -0.58 51.11
N ASP A 93 11.15 0.63 50.69
CA ASP A 93 9.75 1.08 50.67
C ASP A 93 9.01 0.54 49.44
N LEU A 94 9.74 0.25 48.36
CA LEU A 94 9.20 -0.19 47.08
C LEU A 94 9.22 -1.72 46.92
N VAL A 95 10.28 -2.39 47.41
CA VAL A 95 10.54 -3.81 47.16
C VAL A 95 10.45 -4.64 48.43
N GLY A 96 9.59 -5.66 48.43
CA GLY A 96 9.51 -6.67 49.49
C GLY A 96 8.10 -7.25 49.68
N PRO A 97 7.94 -8.26 50.56
CA PRO A 97 6.63 -8.82 50.87
C PRO A 97 5.68 -7.73 51.38
N GLY A 98 4.52 -7.59 50.73
CA GLY A 98 3.50 -6.59 51.07
C GLY A 98 3.81 -5.16 50.60
N LYS A 99 4.88 -4.95 49.82
CA LYS A 99 5.15 -3.69 49.11
C LYS A 99 4.54 -3.72 47.71
N SER A 100 4.57 -2.59 47.02
CA SER A 100 4.01 -2.50 45.66
C SER A 100 4.77 -3.37 44.66
N LEU A 101 6.08 -3.55 44.88
CA LEU A 101 6.87 -4.55 44.17
C LEU A 101 7.20 -5.74 45.08
N ALA A 102 6.52 -6.87 44.87
CA ALA A 102 6.70 -8.06 45.74
C ALA A 102 8.14 -8.62 45.73
N LYS A 103 8.83 -8.58 44.59
CA LYS A 103 10.25 -8.96 44.42
C LYS A 103 10.83 -8.41 43.12
N LEU A 104 12.14 -8.20 43.09
CA LEU A 104 12.92 -8.03 41.86
C LEU A 104 13.56 -9.36 41.44
N THR A 105 13.67 -9.57 40.13
CA THR A 105 14.46 -10.69 39.58
C THR A 105 15.90 -10.22 39.43
N LEU A 106 16.65 -10.21 40.55
CA LEU A 106 18.00 -9.67 40.58
C LEU A 106 18.95 -10.47 39.70
N VAL A 107 19.74 -9.77 38.88
CA VAL A 107 20.91 -10.36 38.22
C VAL A 107 22.08 -10.37 39.21
N ALA A 108 22.88 -11.44 39.22
CA ALA A 108 24.00 -11.56 40.15
C ALA A 108 24.96 -10.38 40.02
N GLY A 109 25.21 -9.64 41.10
CA GLY A 109 26.10 -8.47 41.16
C GLY A 109 25.45 -7.13 40.80
N GLU A 110 24.14 -7.12 40.49
CA GLU A 110 23.34 -5.91 40.27
C GLU A 110 23.15 -5.12 41.57
N LYS A 111 23.33 -3.79 41.52
CA LYS A 111 23.09 -2.86 42.64
C LYS A 111 22.27 -1.67 42.19
N TYR A 112 21.31 -1.26 43.03
CA TYR A 112 20.50 -0.05 42.86
C TYR A 112 20.83 0.98 43.94
N PRO A 113 20.55 2.27 43.71
CA PRO A 113 20.63 3.26 44.76
C PRO A 113 19.65 2.93 45.90
N ALA A 114 20.09 3.16 47.13
CA ALA A 114 19.25 2.95 48.32
C ALA A 114 18.08 3.94 48.38
N GLU A 115 18.24 5.10 47.76
CA GLU A 115 17.28 6.20 47.70
C GLU A 115 17.07 6.63 46.25
N ILE A 116 15.81 6.72 45.82
CA ILE A 116 15.42 7.15 44.49
C ILE A 116 14.84 8.56 44.62
N LEU A 117 15.57 9.53 44.06
CA LEU A 117 15.22 10.95 44.12
C LEU A 117 14.21 11.30 43.02
N PRO A 118 13.22 12.18 43.30
CA PRO A 118 12.31 12.67 42.29
C PRO A 118 13.07 13.31 41.10
N GLY A 119 12.74 12.90 39.88
CA GLY A 119 13.34 13.45 38.66
C GLY A 119 14.79 13.00 38.38
N VAL A 120 15.33 12.05 39.16
CA VAL A 120 16.63 11.42 38.89
C VAL A 120 16.40 10.01 38.36
N ASN A 121 17.03 9.68 37.24
CA ASN A 121 16.94 8.34 36.65
C ASN A 121 17.47 7.28 37.64
N VAL A 122 16.72 6.21 37.85
CA VAL A 122 17.24 5.04 38.56
C VAL A 122 18.35 4.41 37.72
N THR A 123 19.52 4.21 38.33
CA THR A 123 20.68 3.58 37.70
C THR A 123 20.95 2.23 38.35
N ALA A 124 21.46 1.28 37.57
CA ALA A 124 21.97 0.01 38.07
C ALA A 124 23.46 -0.12 37.72
N THR A 125 24.26 -0.52 38.71
CA THR A 125 25.66 -0.92 38.45
C THR A 125 25.71 -2.41 38.16
N LEU A 126 26.27 -2.77 37.00
CA LEU A 126 26.49 -4.13 36.56
C LEU A 126 27.72 -4.76 37.26
N PRO A 127 27.87 -6.10 37.22
CA PRO A 127 28.99 -6.79 37.86
C PRO A 127 30.36 -6.42 37.28
N ASP A 128 30.38 -5.95 36.03
CA ASP A 128 31.57 -5.45 35.34
C ASP A 128 31.89 -3.98 35.65
N GLY A 129 31.10 -3.34 36.53
CA GLY A 129 31.25 -1.94 36.92
C GLY A 129 30.59 -0.95 35.98
N THR A 130 29.96 -1.38 34.89
CA THR A 130 29.24 -0.47 34.00
C THR A 130 27.94 0.02 34.65
N VAL A 131 27.62 1.29 34.43
CA VAL A 131 26.38 1.91 34.92
C VAL A 131 25.37 1.93 33.77
N ARG A 132 24.20 1.32 33.98
CA ARG A 132 23.05 1.39 33.09
C ARG A 132 22.03 2.34 33.69
N ASP A 133 21.58 3.31 32.92
CA ASP A 133 20.44 4.15 33.23
C ASP A 133 19.23 3.74 32.36
N TRP A 134 18.02 4.04 32.84
CA TRP A 134 16.82 3.99 32.04
C TRP A 134 16.33 5.42 31.81
N LEU A 135 16.50 5.91 30.58
CA LEU A 135 16.03 7.22 30.15
C LEU A 135 14.56 7.12 29.73
N THR A 136 13.64 7.54 30.60
CA THR A 136 12.34 8.06 30.16
C THR A 136 12.52 9.53 29.76
N PRO A 137 11.87 10.03 28.69
CA PRO A 137 11.88 11.45 28.41
C PRO A 137 11.32 12.20 29.63
N ILE A 138 12.15 13.03 30.24
CA ILE A 138 11.81 13.86 31.39
C ILE A 138 10.84 14.93 30.88
N TYR A 139 9.55 14.82 31.19
CA TYR A 139 8.68 16.00 31.20
C TYR A 139 9.02 16.78 32.47
N PRO A 140 9.47 18.04 32.39
CA PRO A 140 9.70 18.84 33.58
C PRO A 140 8.37 19.00 34.34
N MET A 141 8.26 18.36 35.50
CA MET A 141 7.18 18.65 36.45
C MET A 141 7.41 20.06 36.99
N ASN A 142 6.67 21.02 36.46
CA ASN A 142 6.63 22.36 36.99
C ASN A 142 5.78 22.36 38.28
N LEU A 143 6.42 22.02 39.41
CA LEU A 143 5.83 22.13 40.75
C LEU A 143 5.79 23.60 41.17
N ALA A 144 4.95 24.40 40.52
CA ALA A 144 4.35 25.64 41.02
C ALA A 144 3.61 26.35 39.88
N SER A 145 2.33 26.03 39.68
CA SER A 145 1.39 27.01 39.11
C SER A 145 0.38 27.38 40.21
N PRO A 146 0.35 28.63 40.68
CA PRO A 146 -0.53 29.06 41.76
C PRO A 146 -1.97 29.34 41.29
N ASN A 147 -2.34 28.95 40.07
CA ASN A 147 -3.74 28.99 39.65
C ASN A 147 -4.42 27.67 40.03
N PRO A 148 -5.53 27.69 40.80
CA PRO A 148 -6.31 26.49 41.02
C PRO A 148 -6.72 25.97 39.64
N SER A 149 -6.25 24.78 39.28
CA SER A 149 -6.76 24.05 38.12
C SER A 149 -8.28 24.16 38.20
N PRO A 150 -8.97 24.69 37.16
CA PRO A 150 -10.43 24.62 37.16
C PRO A 150 -10.77 23.16 37.46
N LYS A 151 -11.75 22.93 38.34
CA LYS A 151 -12.29 21.61 38.68
C LYS A 151 -12.78 20.91 37.41
N ILE A 152 -11.86 20.44 36.59
CA ILE A 152 -12.08 19.48 35.53
C ILE A 152 -12.00 18.15 36.27
N GLU A 153 -13.02 17.95 37.12
CA GLU A 153 -13.14 16.78 37.97
C GLU A 153 -13.11 15.54 37.07
N ALA A 154 -12.37 14.54 37.51
CA ALA A 154 -11.99 13.43 36.68
C ALA A 154 -13.17 12.49 36.30
N ASP A 155 -14.40 12.83 36.73
CA ASP A 155 -15.56 11.95 36.76
C ASP A 155 -16.83 12.65 36.27
N TRP A 156 -16.78 13.38 35.15
CA TRP A 156 -18.00 13.98 34.59
C TRP A 156 -19.09 12.92 34.38
N THR A 157 -20.21 13.11 35.07
CA THR A 157 -21.44 12.38 34.85
C THR A 157 -21.88 12.54 33.38
N PRO A 158 -22.67 11.60 32.82
CA PRO A 158 -23.23 11.76 31.47
C PRO A 158 -23.97 13.10 31.28
N ALA A 159 -24.62 13.61 32.33
CA ALA A 159 -25.30 14.91 32.31
C ALA A 159 -24.34 16.09 32.19
N GLU A 160 -23.20 16.05 32.88
CA GLU A 160 -22.15 17.09 32.78
C GLU A 160 -21.46 17.05 31.43
N ARG A 161 -21.16 15.85 30.90
CA ARG A 161 -20.67 15.67 29.51
C ARG A 161 -21.63 16.28 28.48
N GLY A 162 -22.93 16.16 28.72
CA GLY A 162 -23.96 16.77 27.89
C GLY A 162 -23.95 18.31 27.92
N LYS A 163 -23.55 18.91 29.04
CA LYS A 163 -23.54 20.38 29.24
C LYS A 163 -22.20 21.05 28.92
N ALA A 164 -21.09 20.30 28.93
CA ALA A 164 -19.77 20.82 28.63
C ALA A 164 -19.69 21.36 27.20
N ASP A 165 -19.07 22.54 27.05
CA ASP A 165 -18.78 23.14 25.76
C ASP A 165 -17.44 22.63 25.20
N ALA A 166 -17.19 22.92 23.90
CA ALA A 166 -15.97 22.47 23.23
C ALA A 166 -14.67 22.96 23.91
N PRO A 167 -14.55 24.23 24.35
CA PRO A 167 -13.38 24.69 25.10
C PRO A 167 -13.07 23.88 26.36
N LEU A 168 -14.09 23.59 27.18
CA LEU A 168 -13.90 22.84 28.40
C LEU A 168 -13.51 21.37 28.11
N ILE A 169 -14.13 20.74 27.10
CA ILE A 169 -13.79 19.38 26.69
C ILE A 169 -12.35 19.31 26.16
N PHE A 170 -11.92 20.29 25.36
CA PHE A 170 -10.56 20.37 24.85
C PHE A 170 -9.54 20.44 26.00
N LYS A 171 -9.73 21.35 26.96
CA LYS A 171 -8.86 21.45 28.15
C LYS A 171 -8.84 20.16 28.97
N ALA A 172 -10.00 19.54 29.15
CA ALA A 172 -10.12 18.27 29.85
C ALA A 172 -9.38 17.13 29.13
N MET A 173 -9.43 17.11 27.80
CA MET A 173 -8.74 16.12 26.98
C MET A 173 -7.22 16.25 27.13
N ILE A 174 -6.68 17.46 27.05
CA ILE A 174 -5.24 17.70 27.24
C ILE A 174 -4.81 17.35 28.67
N TYR A 175 -5.58 17.76 29.68
CA TYR A 175 -5.33 17.41 31.08
C TYR A 175 -5.33 15.88 31.31
N ALA A 176 -6.27 15.15 30.69
CA ALA A 176 -6.34 13.70 30.82
C ALA A 176 -5.10 12.98 30.25
N GLY A 177 -4.50 13.51 29.18
CA GLY A 177 -3.24 13.01 28.63
C GLY A 177 -2.04 13.34 29.51
N ARG A 178 -1.89 14.62 29.89
CA ARG A 178 -0.68 15.13 30.54
C ARG A 178 -0.60 14.84 32.04
N GLU A 179 -1.67 15.12 32.76
CA GLU A 179 -1.68 15.10 34.23
C GLU A 179 -2.17 13.76 34.78
N LEU A 180 -3.15 13.15 34.11
CA LEU A 180 -3.71 11.86 34.52
C LEU A 180 -3.01 10.65 33.87
N HIS A 181 -2.23 10.87 32.82
CA HIS A 181 -1.64 9.81 31.97
C HIS A 181 -2.66 8.72 31.59
N ASN A 182 -3.88 9.14 31.26
CA ASN A 182 -4.99 8.24 30.98
C ASN A 182 -5.40 8.33 29.49
N PRO A 183 -4.75 7.57 28.59
CA PRO A 183 -5.04 7.61 27.16
C PRO A 183 -6.45 7.13 26.83
N GLY A 184 -7.02 6.22 27.64
CA GLY A 184 -8.41 5.78 27.47
C GLY A 184 -9.39 6.94 27.64
N LYS A 185 -9.20 7.74 28.69
CA LYS A 185 -10.02 8.92 28.96
C LYS A 185 -9.76 10.06 27.98
N GLN A 186 -8.52 10.29 27.58
CA GLN A 186 -8.19 11.27 26.53
C GLN A 186 -8.93 10.92 25.22
N ASN A 187 -8.96 9.65 24.82
CA ASN A 187 -9.71 9.19 23.67
C ASN A 187 -11.23 9.35 23.82
N GLU A 188 -11.78 9.16 25.03
CA GLU A 188 -13.20 9.41 25.28
C GLU A 188 -13.55 10.90 25.12
N LEU A 189 -12.73 11.79 25.69
CA LEU A 189 -12.92 13.24 25.58
C LEU A 189 -12.69 13.74 24.16
N TRP A 190 -11.77 13.14 23.41
CA TRP A 190 -11.62 13.35 21.96
C TRP A 190 -12.92 13.00 21.20
N ARG A 191 -13.57 11.87 21.55
CA ARG A 191 -14.86 11.50 20.94
C ARG A 191 -15.95 12.53 21.26
N LEU A 192 -15.99 12.98 22.50
CA LEU A 192 -16.94 13.99 22.94
C LEU A 192 -16.68 15.34 22.25
N LEU A 193 -15.42 15.74 22.09
CA LEU A 193 -15.02 16.98 21.42
C LEU A 193 -15.51 16.99 19.97
N HIS A 194 -15.24 15.93 19.19
CA HIS A 194 -15.71 15.90 17.80
C HIS A 194 -17.24 15.91 17.72
N THR A 195 -17.93 15.23 18.66
CA THR A 195 -19.40 15.19 18.69
C THR A 195 -19.96 16.58 18.96
N LYS A 196 -19.37 17.33 19.89
CA LYS A 196 -19.74 18.72 20.15
C LYS A 196 -19.45 19.62 18.95
N LEU A 197 -18.26 19.54 18.37
CA LEU A 197 -17.89 20.32 17.20
C LEU A 197 -18.81 20.06 15.99
N ARG A 198 -19.34 18.85 15.84
CA ARG A 198 -20.31 18.51 14.79
C ARG A 198 -21.65 19.23 14.97
N GLY A 199 -22.12 19.40 16.21
CA GLY A 199 -23.38 20.05 16.53
C GLY A 199 -23.33 21.58 16.62
N ILE A 200 -22.13 22.18 16.55
CA ILE A 200 -21.95 23.62 16.63
C ILE A 200 -22.31 24.26 15.26
N ILE A 201 -23.41 25.02 15.27
CA ILE A 201 -23.84 25.89 14.17
C ILE A 201 -23.17 27.28 14.23
N PRO A 202 -23.04 27.96 15.39
CA PRO A 202 -22.37 29.27 15.44
C PRO A 202 -20.84 29.13 15.25
N PRO A 203 -20.12 30.19 14.84
CA PRO A 203 -18.67 30.17 14.81
C PRO A 203 -18.09 29.87 16.20
N LEU A 204 -16.96 29.16 16.24
CA LEU A 204 -16.24 28.96 17.51
C LEU A 204 -15.87 30.33 18.10
N PRO A 205 -15.89 30.46 19.44
CA PRO A 205 -15.33 31.63 20.09
C PRO A 205 -13.92 31.89 19.54
N PRO A 206 -13.59 33.12 19.08
CA PRO A 206 -12.25 33.41 18.53
C PRO A 206 -11.13 33.00 19.48
N THR A 207 -11.31 33.23 20.77
CA THR A 207 -10.38 32.81 21.83
C THR A 207 -10.12 31.31 21.85
N PHE A 208 -11.14 30.49 21.62
CA PHE A 208 -10.98 29.03 21.55
C PHE A 208 -10.30 28.60 20.24
N ARG A 209 -10.64 29.24 19.12
CA ARG A 209 -9.97 29.00 17.84
C ARG A 209 -8.46 29.29 17.95
N ASP A 210 -8.11 30.43 18.53
CA ASP A 210 -6.72 30.85 18.71
C ASP A 210 -5.97 29.92 19.68
N GLU A 211 -6.63 29.47 20.75
CA GLU A 211 -6.09 28.49 21.69
C GLU A 211 -5.78 27.16 20.99
N VAL A 212 -6.70 26.62 20.20
CA VAL A 212 -6.50 25.38 19.44
C VAL A 212 -5.43 25.55 18.36
N GLN A 213 -5.42 26.68 17.65
CA GLN A 213 -4.40 26.94 16.63
C GLN A 213 -3.01 27.00 17.27
N THR A 214 -2.86 27.76 18.36
CA THR A 214 -1.60 27.84 19.11
C THR A 214 -1.15 26.46 19.57
N PHE A 215 -2.07 25.64 20.09
CA PHE A 215 -1.78 24.27 20.51
C PHE A 215 -1.27 23.38 19.35
N LEU A 216 -1.89 23.47 18.18
CA LEU A 216 -1.53 22.66 17.01
C LEU A 216 -0.21 23.12 16.36
N GLU A 217 0.09 24.42 16.39
CA GLU A 217 1.29 24.99 15.78
C GLU A 217 2.52 24.94 16.68
N ASP A 218 2.34 24.82 17.99
CA ASP A 218 3.43 24.70 18.95
C ASP A 218 4.11 23.32 18.85
N PRO A 219 5.37 23.25 18.40
CA PRO A 219 6.09 21.99 18.22
C PRO A 219 6.43 21.30 19.54
N ASP A 220 6.39 22.02 20.68
CA ASP A 220 6.63 21.45 22.01
C ASP A 220 5.44 20.60 22.49
N ASN A 221 4.27 20.76 21.86
CA ASN A 221 3.13 19.88 22.12
C ASN A 221 3.33 18.50 21.47
N PRO A 222 3.09 17.38 22.21
CA PRO A 222 3.28 16.03 21.70
C PRO A 222 2.51 15.79 20.40
N GLN A 223 3.18 15.18 19.42
CA GLN A 223 2.59 14.96 18.09
C GLN A 223 1.26 14.18 18.15
N GLU A 224 1.14 13.22 19.06
CA GLU A 224 -0.09 12.44 19.23
C GLU A 224 -1.25 13.30 19.71
N GLU A 225 -1.01 14.23 20.65
CA GLU A 225 -2.05 15.15 21.13
C GLU A 225 -2.47 16.14 20.05
N ARG A 226 -1.50 16.70 19.33
CA ARG A 226 -1.78 17.57 18.17
C ARG A 226 -2.61 16.83 17.13
N ARG A 227 -2.28 15.57 16.84
CA ARG A 227 -3.08 14.72 15.94
C ARG A 227 -4.49 14.50 16.47
N LEU A 228 -4.67 14.17 17.74
CA LEU A 228 -6.01 13.97 18.32
C LEU A 228 -6.87 15.23 18.20
N VAL A 229 -6.31 16.40 18.54
CA VAL A 229 -7.00 17.68 18.40
C VAL A 229 -7.38 17.92 16.95
N PHE A 230 -6.45 17.79 16.02
CA PHE A 230 -6.72 17.94 14.59
C PHE A 230 -7.82 16.96 14.11
N ASP A 231 -7.71 15.68 14.48
CA ASP A 231 -8.66 14.63 14.11
C ASP A 231 -10.08 14.91 14.65
N ALA A 232 -10.20 15.55 15.81
CA ALA A 232 -11.49 15.93 16.37
C ALA A 232 -12.22 16.94 15.46
N PHE A 233 -11.49 17.92 14.92
CA PHE A 233 -12.03 18.87 13.94
C PHE A 233 -12.31 18.19 12.60
N ALA A 234 -11.38 17.35 12.12
CA ALA A 234 -11.55 16.63 10.85
C ALA A 234 -12.79 15.73 10.84
N ARG A 235 -13.07 15.02 11.95
CA ARG A 235 -14.24 14.14 12.07
C ARG A 235 -15.53 14.86 12.41
N ALA A 236 -15.45 16.08 12.94
CA ALA A 236 -16.62 16.88 13.20
C ALA A 236 -17.36 17.22 11.90
N MET A 237 -16.62 17.55 10.83
CA MET A 237 -17.16 17.87 9.50
C MET A 237 -18.27 18.93 9.53
N SER A 238 -18.22 19.85 10.50
CA SER A 238 -19.08 21.03 10.56
C SER A 238 -18.49 22.16 9.73
N PRO A 239 -19.29 23.11 9.22
CA PRO A 239 -18.79 24.25 8.44
C PRO A 239 -17.65 25.00 9.16
N VAL A 240 -17.78 25.11 10.48
CA VAL A 240 -16.79 25.67 11.40
C VAL A 240 -15.47 24.90 11.36
N SER A 241 -15.52 23.57 11.44
CA SER A 241 -14.34 22.73 11.39
C SER A 241 -13.69 22.76 10.00
N THR A 242 -14.48 22.88 8.94
CA THR A 242 -13.98 23.05 7.56
C THR A 242 -13.17 24.33 7.44
N ARG A 243 -13.75 25.47 7.84
CA ARG A 243 -13.05 26.76 7.81
C ARG A 243 -11.77 26.74 8.66
N PHE A 244 -11.80 26.07 9.81
CA PHE A 244 -10.62 25.91 10.64
C PHE A 244 -9.52 25.08 9.94
N ILE A 245 -9.88 23.95 9.34
CA ILE A 245 -8.92 23.10 8.62
C ILE A 245 -8.39 23.78 7.36
N MET A 246 -9.21 24.55 6.65
CA MET A 246 -8.79 25.37 5.52
C MET A 246 -7.80 26.46 5.96
N HIS A 247 -8.08 27.11 7.09
CA HIS A 247 -7.15 28.06 7.70
C HIS A 247 -5.82 27.40 8.06
N LEU A 248 -5.81 26.18 8.61
CA LEU A 248 -4.57 25.44 8.86
C LEU A 248 -3.84 25.08 7.56
N ALA A 249 -4.59 24.68 6.51
CA ALA A 249 -4.03 24.35 5.20
C ALA A 249 -3.36 25.55 4.51
N THR A 250 -3.82 26.78 4.77
CA THR A 250 -3.27 28.00 4.16
C THR A 250 -2.23 28.71 5.01
N SER A 251 -2.44 28.77 6.33
CA SER A 251 -1.67 29.67 7.21
C SER A 251 -0.70 28.96 8.15
N SER A 252 -0.83 27.65 8.35
CA SER A 252 0.00 26.95 9.34
C SER A 252 1.48 26.99 8.97
N LYS A 253 2.32 27.39 9.93
CA LYS A 253 3.79 27.37 9.79
C LYS A 253 4.38 25.95 9.84
N ASP A 254 3.66 25.00 10.45
CA ASP A 254 4.04 23.59 10.46
C ASP A 254 3.65 22.94 9.11
N ASN A 255 4.64 22.68 8.25
CA ASN A 255 4.41 22.07 6.93
C ASN A 255 3.75 20.69 7.01
N LYS A 256 3.99 19.92 8.08
CA LYS A 256 3.35 18.60 8.27
C LYS A 256 1.87 18.77 8.59
N LEU A 257 1.54 19.68 9.50
CA LEU A 257 0.15 20.01 9.83
C LEU A 257 -0.58 20.56 8.60
N ARG A 258 0.08 21.43 7.83
CA ARG A 258 -0.45 21.97 6.56
C ARG A 258 -0.79 20.87 5.56
N GLN A 259 0.11 19.90 5.37
CA GLN A 259 -0.11 18.75 4.48
C GLN A 259 -1.24 17.85 4.99
N ILE A 260 -1.30 17.58 6.29
CA ILE A 260 -2.40 16.81 6.89
C ILE A 260 -3.73 17.53 6.68
N ALA A 261 -3.77 18.85 6.86
CA ALA A 261 -4.95 19.68 6.60
C ALA A 261 -5.39 19.61 5.14
N LEU A 262 -4.47 19.73 4.18
CA LEU A 262 -4.76 19.57 2.74
C LEU A 262 -5.32 18.18 2.42
N MET A 263 -4.67 17.11 2.87
CA MET A 263 -5.14 15.73 2.65
C MET A 263 -6.53 15.49 3.26
N THR A 264 -6.81 16.12 4.40
CA THR A 264 -8.10 16.03 5.08
C THR A 264 -9.20 16.70 4.26
N LEU A 265 -8.90 17.84 3.61
CA LEU A 265 -9.84 18.55 2.75
C LEU A 265 -10.18 17.76 1.48
N CYS A 266 -9.31 16.87 0.98
CA CYS A 266 -9.59 16.02 -0.18
C CYS A 266 -10.75 15.02 0.02
N THR A 267 -11.31 14.91 1.23
CA THR A 267 -12.44 14.02 1.49
C THR A 267 -13.77 14.76 1.31
N PRO A 268 -14.81 14.12 0.74
CA PRO A 268 -16.10 14.78 0.50
C PRO A 268 -16.81 15.04 1.82
N TRP A 269 -17.16 16.31 2.08
CA TRP A 269 -17.77 16.73 3.34
C TRP A 269 -19.22 17.17 3.13
N PRO A 270 -20.17 16.65 3.93
CA PRO A 270 -21.58 16.96 3.74
C PRO A 270 -21.92 18.44 3.93
N ASN A 271 -21.14 19.17 4.75
CA ASN A 271 -21.39 20.56 5.13
C ASN A 271 -20.22 21.51 4.74
N GLY A 272 -19.36 21.11 3.80
CA GLY A 272 -18.17 21.89 3.42
C GLY A 272 -18.43 23.00 2.40
N ASP A 273 -19.66 23.14 1.91
CA ASP A 273 -19.91 23.68 0.58
C ASP A 273 -19.47 25.12 0.36
N GLU A 274 -20.00 26.04 1.18
CA GLU A 274 -19.69 27.46 1.06
C GLU A 274 -18.19 27.72 1.23
N ALA A 275 -17.54 26.93 2.09
CA ALA A 275 -16.12 27.10 2.35
C ALA A 275 -15.28 26.63 1.15
N PHE A 276 -15.61 25.49 0.55
CA PHE A 276 -14.95 25.01 -0.67
C PHE A 276 -15.17 25.96 -1.85
N GLU A 277 -16.39 26.46 -2.04
CA GLU A 277 -16.71 27.45 -3.07
C GLU A 277 -15.94 28.76 -2.86
N GLN A 278 -15.89 29.26 -1.62
CA GLN A 278 -15.12 30.46 -1.29
C GLN A 278 -13.64 30.28 -1.62
N VAL A 279 -13.02 29.18 -1.19
CA VAL A 279 -11.60 28.93 -1.49
C VAL A 279 -11.37 28.69 -2.97
N TRP A 280 -12.29 28.03 -3.65
CA TRP A 280 -12.25 27.94 -5.10
C TRP A 280 -12.22 29.34 -5.67
N CYS A 281 -13.12 30.26 -5.33
CA CYS A 281 -13.12 31.60 -5.90
C CYS A 281 -11.92 32.50 -5.50
N GLU A 282 -11.42 32.37 -4.28
CA GLU A 282 -10.49 33.36 -3.69
C GLU A 282 -9.01 32.93 -3.69
N SER A 283 -8.70 31.64 -3.79
CA SER A 283 -7.33 31.14 -3.64
C SER A 283 -6.59 30.99 -4.97
N ASN A 284 -5.30 31.35 -5.00
CA ASN A 284 -4.39 31.00 -6.10
C ASN A 284 -3.39 29.88 -5.73
N ASP A 285 -3.53 29.27 -4.55
CA ASP A 285 -2.71 28.12 -4.13
C ASP A 285 -3.19 26.85 -4.84
N GLU A 286 -2.37 26.33 -5.76
CA GLU A 286 -2.64 25.12 -6.55
C GLU A 286 -2.98 23.90 -5.67
N ARG A 287 -2.30 23.73 -4.53
CA ARG A 287 -2.53 22.57 -3.64
C ARG A 287 -3.88 22.68 -2.97
N LEU A 288 -4.23 23.88 -2.52
CA LEU A 288 -5.51 24.14 -1.89
C LEU A 288 -6.66 24.01 -2.89
N LEU A 289 -6.49 24.56 -4.11
CA LEU A 289 -7.46 24.41 -5.19
C LEU A 289 -7.69 22.94 -5.54
N THR A 290 -6.62 22.15 -5.63
CA THR A 290 -6.71 20.70 -5.87
C THR A 290 -7.46 20.00 -4.73
N ALA A 291 -7.13 20.34 -3.48
CA ALA A 291 -7.74 19.73 -2.30
C ALA A 291 -9.25 20.01 -2.18
N VAL A 292 -9.74 21.15 -2.65
CA VAL A 292 -11.18 21.48 -2.62
C VAL A 292 -11.94 21.07 -3.88
N ALA A 293 -11.29 20.98 -5.04
CA ALA A 293 -11.98 20.62 -6.28
C ALA A 293 -12.47 19.16 -6.29
N SER A 294 -11.64 18.24 -5.79
CA SER A 294 -11.99 16.82 -5.65
C SER A 294 -13.26 16.58 -4.81
N PRO A 295 -13.39 17.07 -3.57
CA PRO A 295 -14.60 16.88 -2.77
C PRO A 295 -15.81 17.63 -3.34
N MET A 296 -15.63 18.78 -4.01
CA MET A 296 -16.70 19.46 -4.75
C MET A 296 -17.28 18.55 -5.85
N ALA A 297 -16.41 17.90 -6.63
CA ALA A 297 -16.82 16.97 -7.68
C ALA A 297 -17.48 15.70 -7.11
N GLN A 298 -16.89 15.10 -6.08
CA GLN A 298 -17.42 13.90 -5.42
C GLN A 298 -18.72 14.17 -4.66
N GLY A 299 -18.91 15.39 -4.14
CA GLY A 299 -20.14 15.83 -3.49
C GLY A 299 -21.30 15.98 -4.48
N GLY A 300 -21.02 16.36 -5.73
CA GLY A 300 -21.99 16.38 -6.82
C GLY A 300 -23.04 17.48 -6.70
N LYS A 301 -22.81 18.53 -5.90
CA LYS A 301 -23.79 19.61 -5.70
C LYS A 301 -23.83 20.52 -6.92
N PRO A 302 -25.02 20.88 -7.45
CA PRO A 302 -25.14 21.64 -8.70
C PRO A 302 -24.26 22.89 -8.78
N ALA A 303 -24.30 23.77 -7.76
CA ALA A 303 -23.50 25.00 -7.74
C ALA A 303 -21.98 24.74 -7.83
N GLN A 304 -21.48 23.73 -7.11
CA GLN A 304 -20.07 23.34 -7.12
C GLN A 304 -19.65 22.74 -8.46
N ILE A 305 -20.51 21.89 -9.03
CA ILE A 305 -20.30 21.34 -10.36
C ILE A 305 -20.28 22.49 -11.38
N ASP A 306 -21.15 23.48 -11.28
CA ASP A 306 -21.17 24.63 -12.18
C ASP A 306 -19.89 25.48 -12.08
N PHE A 307 -19.31 25.66 -10.88
CA PHE A 307 -18.01 26.30 -10.71
C PHE A 307 -16.89 25.53 -11.42
N LEU A 308 -16.82 24.20 -11.22
CA LEU A 308 -15.81 23.35 -11.86
C LEU A 308 -15.99 23.34 -13.39
N LEU A 309 -17.23 23.26 -13.87
CA LEU A 309 -17.56 23.30 -15.29
C LEU A 309 -17.18 24.62 -15.94
N SER A 310 -17.43 25.74 -15.26
CA SER A 310 -17.07 27.07 -15.75
C SER A 310 -15.56 27.20 -15.93
N ALA A 311 -14.77 26.70 -14.98
CA ALA A 311 -13.31 26.71 -15.07
C ALA A 311 -12.76 25.71 -16.11
N ALA A 312 -13.27 24.48 -16.12
CA ALA A 312 -12.80 23.41 -17.01
C ALA A 312 -13.04 23.72 -18.50
N LEU A 313 -14.08 24.50 -18.80
CA LEU A 313 -14.51 24.88 -20.14
C LEU A 313 -14.09 26.31 -20.51
N SER A 314 -13.42 27.03 -19.61
CA SER A 314 -12.94 28.38 -19.89
C SER A 314 -11.94 28.35 -21.05
N THR A 315 -12.11 29.26 -22.01
CA THR A 315 -11.16 29.49 -23.11
C THR A 315 -10.16 30.59 -22.78
N GLN A 316 -10.17 31.11 -21.54
CA GLN A 316 -9.27 32.18 -21.11
C GLN A 316 -7.82 31.67 -21.00
N THR A 317 -6.88 32.51 -21.42
CA THR A 317 -5.46 32.15 -21.55
C THR A 317 -4.58 32.65 -20.42
N LEU A 318 -5.14 33.34 -19.41
CA LEU A 318 -4.34 33.83 -18.28
C LEU A 318 -3.74 32.64 -17.52
N PRO A 319 -2.46 32.69 -17.11
CA PRO A 319 -1.80 31.57 -16.44
C PRO A 319 -2.52 31.06 -15.18
N GLU A 320 -3.13 31.96 -14.40
CA GLU A 320 -3.89 31.60 -13.19
C GLU A 320 -5.15 30.78 -13.52
N ASP A 321 -5.80 31.09 -14.65
CA ASP A 321 -6.97 30.36 -15.13
C ASP A 321 -6.57 28.97 -15.65
N GLN A 322 -5.37 28.82 -16.23
CA GLN A 322 -4.89 27.53 -16.72
C GLN A 322 -4.76 26.48 -15.60
N ILE A 323 -4.26 26.89 -14.43
CA ILE A 323 -4.14 26.01 -13.25
C ILE A 323 -5.53 25.54 -12.82
N ARG A 324 -6.49 26.47 -12.70
CA ARG A 324 -7.88 26.17 -12.33
C ARG A 324 -8.57 25.27 -13.35
N THR A 325 -8.36 25.53 -14.64
CA THR A 325 -8.87 24.70 -15.73
C THR A 325 -8.34 23.28 -15.63
N ALA A 326 -7.03 23.09 -15.43
CA ALA A 326 -6.42 21.76 -15.30
C ALA A 326 -6.96 21.01 -14.07
N ILE A 327 -7.03 21.67 -12.91
CA ILE A 327 -7.56 21.11 -11.67
C ILE A 327 -9.03 20.73 -11.85
N ALA A 328 -9.85 21.62 -12.43
CA ALA A 328 -11.26 21.37 -12.65
C ALA A 328 -11.48 20.20 -13.61
N GLN A 329 -10.73 20.12 -14.71
CA GLN A 329 -10.80 18.99 -15.64
C GLN A 329 -10.47 17.66 -14.97
N GLN A 330 -9.48 17.63 -14.08
CA GLN A 330 -9.16 16.45 -13.31
C GLN A 330 -10.27 16.11 -12.30
N ALA A 331 -10.76 17.09 -11.55
CA ALA A 331 -11.81 16.90 -10.54
C ALA A 331 -13.13 16.40 -11.16
N LEU A 332 -13.54 16.90 -12.33
CA LEU A 332 -14.74 16.42 -13.03
C LEU A 332 -14.70 14.91 -13.35
N ARG A 333 -13.50 14.30 -13.42
CA ARG A 333 -13.35 12.84 -13.59
C ARG A 333 -13.71 12.05 -12.34
N GLU A 334 -13.81 12.70 -11.19
CA GLU A 334 -14.12 12.11 -9.89
C GLU A 334 -15.61 12.25 -9.52
N ILE A 335 -16.44 12.84 -10.39
CA ILE A 335 -17.89 12.89 -10.16
C ILE A 335 -18.45 11.47 -10.17
N THR A 336 -19.05 11.08 -9.05
CA THR A 336 -19.69 9.78 -8.85
C THR A 336 -21.18 9.88 -8.48
N LYS A 337 -21.70 11.10 -8.33
CA LYS A 337 -23.05 11.38 -7.81
C LYS A 337 -24.00 11.72 -8.93
N ILE A 338 -25.18 11.11 -8.92
CA ILE A 338 -26.20 11.28 -9.96
C ILE A 338 -26.86 12.67 -9.88
N GLU A 339 -26.79 13.30 -8.70
CA GLU A 339 -27.25 14.65 -8.43
C GLU A 339 -26.53 15.72 -9.28
N ALA A 340 -25.36 15.39 -9.83
CA ALA A 340 -24.62 16.25 -10.76
C ALA A 340 -25.16 16.22 -12.20
N VAL A 341 -26.00 15.23 -12.56
CA VAL A 341 -26.47 15.01 -13.93
C VAL A 341 -27.21 16.23 -14.49
N PRO A 342 -28.15 16.90 -13.78
CA PRO A 342 -28.85 18.06 -14.32
C PRO A 342 -27.91 19.19 -14.77
N SER A 343 -26.92 19.55 -13.95
CA SER A 343 -25.90 20.57 -14.30
C SER A 343 -25.05 20.14 -15.49
N LEU A 344 -24.60 18.88 -15.51
CA LEU A 344 -23.80 18.34 -16.61
C LEU A 344 -24.58 18.29 -17.93
N VAL A 345 -25.86 17.91 -17.89
CA VAL A 345 -26.77 17.87 -19.05
C VAL A 345 -27.00 19.28 -19.60
N ALA A 346 -27.34 20.24 -18.72
CA ALA A 346 -27.52 21.63 -19.10
C ALA A 346 -26.26 22.17 -19.79
N ARG A 347 -25.08 21.90 -19.21
CA ARG A 347 -23.81 22.37 -19.75
C ARG A 347 -23.44 21.71 -21.08
N LEU A 348 -23.71 20.41 -21.24
CA LEU A 348 -23.46 19.70 -22.49
C LEU A 348 -24.30 20.28 -23.65
N ALA A 349 -25.55 20.68 -23.37
CA ALA A 349 -26.43 21.27 -24.37
C ALA A 349 -25.92 22.60 -24.94
N GLU A 350 -25.09 23.33 -24.18
CA GLU A 350 -24.44 24.58 -24.59
C GLU A 350 -23.13 24.35 -25.38
N GLN A 351 -22.58 23.14 -25.36
CA GLN A 351 -21.32 22.87 -26.04
C GLN A 351 -21.54 22.63 -27.54
N PRO A 352 -20.74 23.27 -28.42
CA PRO A 352 -20.64 22.84 -29.80
C PRO A 352 -20.39 21.34 -29.89
N ALA A 353 -21.02 20.69 -30.88
CA ALA A 353 -20.81 19.29 -31.09
C ALA A 353 -19.32 18.97 -31.27
N MET A 354 -18.87 17.86 -30.69
CA MET A 354 -17.52 17.32 -30.82
C MET A 354 -16.34 18.20 -30.36
N ASN A 355 -16.58 19.36 -29.75
CA ASN A 355 -15.52 20.12 -29.09
C ASN A 355 -14.96 19.36 -27.87
N ASN A 356 -13.77 19.74 -27.41
CA ASN A 356 -13.11 19.05 -26.29
C ASN A 356 -13.92 19.13 -24.98
N GLY A 357 -14.60 20.25 -24.75
CA GLY A 357 -15.47 20.44 -23.60
C GLY A 357 -16.63 19.45 -23.57
N GLY A 358 -17.42 19.40 -24.64
CA GLY A 358 -18.55 18.48 -24.79
C GLY A 358 -18.13 17.03 -24.72
N LYS A 359 -16.98 16.66 -25.29
CA LYS A 359 -16.41 15.30 -25.15
C LYS A 359 -16.11 14.94 -23.69
N ALA A 360 -15.52 15.85 -22.93
CA ALA A 360 -15.24 15.62 -21.52
C ALA A 360 -16.55 15.44 -20.72
N LEU A 361 -17.55 16.30 -20.94
CA LEU A 361 -18.85 16.21 -20.27
C LEU A 361 -19.59 14.93 -20.60
N ALA A 362 -19.68 14.58 -21.89
CA ALA A 362 -20.32 13.36 -22.33
C ALA A 362 -19.65 12.11 -21.74
N SER A 363 -18.32 12.12 -21.55
CA SER A 363 -17.59 11.04 -20.88
C SER A 363 -17.96 10.89 -19.39
N VAL A 364 -18.14 12.01 -18.68
CA VAL A 364 -18.59 12.00 -17.28
C VAL A 364 -20.04 11.50 -17.20
N LEU A 365 -20.93 12.03 -18.03
CA LEU A 365 -22.34 11.63 -18.10
C LEU A 365 -22.50 10.14 -18.42
N ALA A 366 -21.71 9.61 -19.36
CA ALA A 366 -21.74 8.20 -19.73
C ALA A 366 -21.36 7.27 -18.57
N ARG A 367 -20.39 7.70 -17.74
CA ARG A 367 -19.95 6.96 -16.55
C ARG A 367 -20.98 7.01 -15.42
N LEU A 368 -21.68 8.13 -15.24
CA LEU A 368 -22.78 8.24 -14.26
C LEU A 368 -23.95 7.35 -14.65
N GLY A 369 -24.25 7.28 -15.96
CA GLY A 369 -25.21 6.32 -16.49
C GLY A 369 -26.66 6.59 -16.04
N ASP A 370 -27.02 7.85 -15.90
CA ASP A 370 -28.41 8.23 -15.67
C ASP A 370 -29.21 8.22 -16.99
N GLU A 371 -30.54 8.10 -16.90
CA GLU A 371 -31.42 8.13 -18.08
C GLU A 371 -31.32 9.48 -18.82
N ASP A 372 -31.33 10.60 -18.09
CA ASP A 372 -31.23 11.93 -18.68
C ASP A 372 -29.82 12.19 -19.20
N ALA A 373 -28.79 11.62 -18.55
CA ALA A 373 -27.43 11.64 -19.05
C ALA A 373 -27.33 10.95 -20.43
N GLY A 374 -27.92 9.76 -20.58
CA GLY A 374 -27.95 9.03 -21.85
C GLY A 374 -28.68 9.81 -22.96
N LYS A 375 -29.85 10.38 -22.65
CA LYS A 375 -30.62 11.22 -23.58
C LYS A 375 -29.83 12.45 -24.03
N ALA A 376 -29.16 13.13 -23.10
CA ALA A 376 -28.37 14.31 -23.38
C ALA A 376 -27.18 14.01 -24.31
N ILE A 377 -26.47 12.91 -24.06
CA ILE A 377 -25.36 12.46 -24.94
C ILE A 377 -25.88 12.20 -26.36
N VAL A 378 -27.00 11.47 -26.49
CA VAL A 378 -27.59 11.19 -27.81
C VAL A 378 -28.01 12.48 -28.51
N SER A 379 -28.68 13.40 -27.80
CA SER A 379 -29.10 14.69 -28.37
C SER A 379 -27.92 15.54 -28.83
N TRP A 380 -26.81 15.50 -28.09
CA TRP A 380 -25.57 16.19 -28.48
C TRP A 380 -24.92 15.54 -29.71
N LEU A 381 -24.89 14.21 -29.80
CA LEU A 381 -24.37 13.48 -30.98
C LEU A 381 -25.24 13.64 -32.24
N GLN A 382 -26.56 13.84 -32.09
CA GLN A 382 -27.46 14.12 -33.22
C GLN A 382 -27.11 15.41 -33.97
N LYS A 383 -26.63 16.43 -33.23
CA LYS A 383 -26.25 17.74 -33.75
C LYS A 383 -24.83 17.77 -34.33
N ALA A 384 -24.05 16.70 -34.16
CA ALA A 384 -22.69 16.62 -34.66
C ALA A 384 -22.67 16.40 -36.18
N ASP A 385 -22.11 17.37 -36.90
CA ASP A 385 -21.85 17.24 -38.33
C ASP A 385 -20.59 16.39 -38.59
N GLU A 386 -19.65 16.36 -37.64
CA GLU A 386 -18.42 15.58 -37.72
C GLU A 386 -18.60 14.11 -37.33
N ASP A 387 -17.64 13.29 -37.78
CA ASP A 387 -17.54 11.87 -37.45
C ASP A 387 -17.10 11.66 -36.00
N ALA A 388 -18.03 11.21 -35.15
CA ALA A 388 -17.83 10.96 -33.73
C ALA A 388 -17.48 9.49 -33.42
N SER A 389 -17.22 8.66 -34.42
CA SER A 389 -17.08 7.21 -34.24
C SER A 389 -16.03 6.82 -33.20
N ALA A 390 -14.84 7.41 -33.29
CA ALA A 390 -13.76 7.14 -32.34
C ALA A 390 -14.11 7.57 -30.90
N PHE A 391 -14.84 8.68 -30.76
CA PHE A 391 -15.27 9.16 -29.45
C PHE A 391 -16.35 8.25 -28.84
N ILE A 392 -17.36 7.88 -29.62
CA ILE A 392 -18.44 6.97 -29.20
C ILE A 392 -17.85 5.62 -28.77
N GLN A 393 -16.84 5.11 -29.47
CA GLN A 393 -16.12 3.89 -29.08
C GLN A 393 -15.37 4.04 -27.74
N ASN A 394 -14.92 5.25 -27.40
CA ASN A 394 -14.15 5.55 -26.19
C ASN A 394 -14.99 6.03 -24.99
N LEU A 395 -16.30 6.27 -25.15
CA LEU A 395 -17.20 6.74 -24.07
C LEU A 395 -17.39 5.76 -22.90
N GLY A 396 -16.71 4.60 -22.94
CA GLY A 396 -16.70 3.56 -21.92
C GLY A 396 -16.62 2.18 -22.56
N SER A 397 -16.14 1.18 -21.83
CA SER A 397 -16.10 -0.22 -22.27
C SER A 397 -17.52 -0.79 -22.42
N ARG A 398 -18.20 -0.49 -23.53
CA ARG A 398 -19.65 -0.64 -23.70
C ARG A 398 -20.50 0.04 -22.61
N PRO A 399 -21.77 0.37 -22.88
CA PRO A 399 -22.66 0.82 -21.83
C PRO A 399 -22.94 -0.39 -20.93
N LYS A 400 -22.16 -0.54 -19.84
CA LYS A 400 -22.49 -1.45 -18.73
C LYS A 400 -23.73 -0.95 -17.99
N ASN A 401 -23.95 0.35 -18.05
CA ASN A 401 -25.11 1.01 -17.51
C ASN A 401 -26.35 0.78 -18.43
N PRO A 402 -27.46 0.24 -17.90
CA PRO A 402 -28.64 -0.09 -18.68
C PRO A 402 -29.39 1.13 -19.23
N GLU A 403 -29.37 2.27 -18.53
CA GLU A 403 -30.03 3.51 -18.94
C GLU A 403 -29.34 4.12 -20.17
N LEU A 404 -28.01 4.20 -20.16
CA LEU A 404 -27.24 4.64 -21.33
C LEU A 404 -27.45 3.71 -22.53
N LYS A 405 -27.49 2.38 -22.27
CA LYS A 405 -27.80 1.39 -23.31
C LYS A 405 -29.18 1.60 -23.91
N ALA A 406 -30.18 1.88 -23.07
CA ALA A 406 -31.54 2.15 -23.51
C ALA A 406 -31.61 3.43 -24.37
N ALA A 407 -30.96 4.51 -23.95
CA ALA A 407 -30.87 5.75 -24.72
C ALA A 407 -30.22 5.53 -26.09
N TYR A 408 -29.11 4.78 -26.14
CA TYR A 408 -28.45 4.43 -27.40
C TYR A 408 -29.32 3.56 -28.29
N THR A 409 -30.09 2.64 -27.70
CA THR A 409 -30.99 1.74 -28.45
C THR A 409 -32.13 2.56 -29.07
N ALA A 410 -32.71 3.49 -28.32
CA ALA A 410 -33.72 4.41 -28.82
C ALA A 410 -33.17 5.31 -29.94
N ALA A 411 -31.90 5.71 -29.86
CA ALA A 411 -31.25 6.51 -30.91
C ALA A 411 -31.10 5.78 -32.25
N LEU A 412 -31.17 4.43 -32.27
CA LEU A 412 -31.11 3.64 -33.50
C LEU A 412 -32.43 3.63 -34.29
N ASP A 413 -33.53 4.12 -33.72
CA ASP A 413 -34.79 4.27 -34.42
C ASP A 413 -34.61 5.20 -35.65
N PRO A 414 -34.98 4.78 -36.87
CA PRO A 414 -34.88 5.61 -38.07
C PRO A 414 -35.57 6.98 -37.98
N VAL A 415 -36.57 7.14 -37.10
CA VAL A 415 -37.27 8.42 -36.88
C VAL A 415 -36.37 9.45 -36.20
N VAL A 416 -35.37 9.01 -35.43
CA VAL A 416 -34.38 9.89 -34.83
C VAL A 416 -33.45 10.42 -35.92
N VAL A 417 -33.35 11.72 -36.12
CA VAL A 417 -32.51 12.31 -37.18
C VAL A 417 -31.12 12.63 -36.63
N PHE A 418 -30.07 12.10 -37.27
CA PHE A 418 -28.68 12.50 -37.06
C PHE A 418 -28.23 13.38 -38.22
N HIS A 419 -27.52 14.46 -37.94
CA HIS A 419 -26.87 15.27 -38.98
C HIS A 419 -25.80 14.47 -39.74
N ASN A 420 -25.07 13.61 -39.01
CA ASN A 420 -24.10 12.68 -39.58
C ASN A 420 -24.47 11.23 -39.24
N GLU A 421 -24.91 10.48 -40.26
CA GLU A 421 -25.37 9.09 -40.11
C GLU A 421 -24.26 8.14 -39.63
N LYS A 422 -22.97 8.49 -39.80
CA LYS A 422 -21.86 7.73 -39.21
C LYS A 422 -21.91 7.68 -37.69
N ASN A 423 -22.46 8.73 -37.04
CA ASN A 423 -22.61 8.75 -35.59
C ASN A 423 -23.65 7.73 -35.14
N ARG A 424 -24.74 7.55 -35.90
CA ARG A 424 -25.71 6.46 -35.66
C ARG A 424 -25.09 5.09 -35.89
N GLU A 425 -24.32 4.92 -36.97
CA GLU A 425 -23.60 3.66 -37.25
C GLU A 425 -22.57 3.34 -36.15
N ALA A 426 -21.91 4.35 -35.60
CA ALA A 426 -21.01 4.17 -34.47
C ALA A 426 -21.75 3.75 -33.20
N ILE A 427 -22.92 4.33 -32.90
CA ILE A 427 -23.79 3.86 -31.80
C ILE A 427 -24.21 2.40 -32.05
N ARG A 428 -24.60 2.06 -33.28
CA ARG A 428 -24.97 0.69 -33.69
C ARG A 428 -23.81 -0.28 -33.45
N THR A 429 -22.62 0.09 -33.87
CA THR A 429 -21.38 -0.69 -33.67
C THR A 429 -21.02 -0.81 -32.19
N HIS A 430 -21.20 0.24 -31.40
CA HIS A 430 -20.90 0.26 -29.98
C HIS A 430 -21.87 -0.63 -29.18
N LEU A 431 -23.15 -0.59 -29.53
CA LEU A 431 -24.20 -1.46 -28.97
C LEU A 431 -24.13 -2.89 -29.47
N ALA A 432 -23.61 -3.08 -30.69
CA ALA A 432 -23.50 -4.40 -31.26
C ALA A 432 -22.77 -5.29 -30.25
N PRO A 433 -23.26 -6.53 -30.02
CA PRO A 433 -22.37 -7.53 -29.49
C PRO A 433 -21.12 -7.50 -30.37
N PRO A 434 -19.93 -7.73 -29.80
CA PRO A 434 -18.72 -7.57 -30.57
C PRO A 434 -18.88 -8.50 -31.74
N PRO A 435 -18.31 -8.18 -32.92
CA PRO A 435 -18.17 -9.23 -33.94
C PRO A 435 -17.72 -10.46 -33.17
N VAL A 436 -18.44 -11.56 -33.37
CA VAL A 436 -18.09 -12.83 -32.75
C VAL A 436 -16.79 -13.29 -33.43
N LEU A 437 -15.70 -12.54 -33.26
CA LEU A 437 -14.50 -13.10 -32.65
C LEU A 437 -15.06 -13.93 -31.53
N HIS A 438 -14.98 -15.25 -31.68
CA HIS A 438 -15.27 -16.20 -30.62
C HIS A 438 -14.70 -15.63 -29.33
N ARG A 439 -15.54 -14.92 -28.56
CA ARG A 439 -15.17 -14.41 -27.26
C ARG A 439 -15.16 -15.66 -26.44
N LEU A 440 -13.95 -16.13 -26.27
CA LEU A 440 -13.59 -17.21 -25.39
C LEU A 440 -14.25 -16.89 -24.05
N LYS A 441 -15.23 -17.72 -23.68
CA LYS A 441 -15.47 -17.98 -22.27
C LYS A 441 -14.11 -18.43 -21.74
N ASN A 442 -13.49 -17.65 -20.85
CA ASN A 442 -12.25 -17.94 -20.12
C ASN A 442 -11.50 -19.19 -20.59
N GLY A 443 -10.51 -18.98 -21.48
CA GLY A 443 -9.62 -20.01 -22.04
C GLY A 443 -9.61 -19.97 -23.56
N SER A 444 -8.60 -19.32 -24.15
CA SER A 444 -8.39 -19.37 -25.60
C SER A 444 -7.88 -20.72 -26.05
N PHE A 445 -8.66 -21.42 -26.88
CA PHE A 445 -8.10 -22.24 -27.96
C PHE A 445 -8.87 -22.07 -29.24
N GLU A 446 -8.13 -22.02 -30.34
CA GLU A 446 -8.59 -21.91 -31.73
C GLU A 446 -9.48 -23.10 -32.19
N ASP A 447 -9.71 -24.13 -31.36
CA ASP A 447 -10.48 -25.34 -31.71
C ASP A 447 -11.69 -25.70 -30.80
N GLY A 448 -11.93 -25.01 -29.68
CA GLY A 448 -13.16 -25.17 -28.87
C GLY A 448 -13.26 -26.38 -27.94
N THR A 449 -12.15 -27.00 -27.53
CA THR A 449 -12.14 -28.27 -26.77
C THR A 449 -12.22 -28.20 -25.23
N LEU A 450 -12.08 -27.04 -24.59
CA LEU A 450 -12.11 -26.90 -23.11
C LEU A 450 -13.38 -26.19 -22.63
N ASN A 451 -14.27 -26.93 -21.95
CA ASN A 451 -15.56 -26.43 -21.46
C ASN A 451 -15.56 -26.18 -19.94
N GLY A 452 -14.84 -25.16 -19.47
CA GLY A 452 -15.01 -24.62 -18.12
C GLY A 452 -14.24 -25.33 -16.99
N PHE A 453 -14.30 -24.68 -15.83
CA PHE A 453 -13.79 -25.19 -14.55
C PHE A 453 -14.98 -25.51 -13.65
N SER A 454 -14.92 -26.59 -12.89
CA SER A 454 -15.83 -26.80 -11.75
C SER A 454 -15.20 -26.18 -10.51
N LEU A 455 -15.85 -25.14 -9.96
CA LEU A 455 -15.50 -24.56 -8.66
C LEU A 455 -16.20 -25.37 -7.57
N GLU A 456 -15.45 -26.15 -6.80
CA GLU A 456 -15.92 -26.68 -5.53
C GLU A 456 -15.50 -25.73 -4.40
N GLY A 457 -16.44 -24.90 -3.95
CA GLY A 457 -16.28 -24.05 -2.76
C GLY A 457 -15.41 -22.80 -2.95
N SER A 458 -16.06 -21.64 -3.13
CA SER A 458 -15.67 -20.30 -2.60
C SER A 458 -16.30 -19.20 -3.45
N GLY A 459 -17.29 -18.50 -2.88
CA GLY A 459 -17.96 -17.36 -3.50
C GLY A 459 -17.84 -16.13 -2.61
N GLN A 460 -17.41 -15.02 -3.21
CA GLN A 460 -17.24 -13.66 -2.66
C GLN A 460 -15.82 -13.34 -2.14
N ILE A 461 -15.04 -12.54 -2.89
CA ILE A 461 -14.06 -11.50 -2.47
C ILE A 461 -13.49 -10.84 -3.76
N LEU A 462 -14.30 -10.12 -4.55
CA LEU A 462 -13.78 -9.29 -5.67
C LEU A 462 -14.12 -7.80 -5.51
N ARG A 463 -14.78 -7.39 -4.41
CA ARG A 463 -15.25 -6.02 -4.20
C ARG A 463 -14.35 -5.15 -3.31
N ARG A 464 -13.20 -5.65 -2.84
CA ARG A 464 -12.37 -4.94 -1.85
C ARG A 464 -10.97 -4.54 -2.32
N TRP A 465 -10.51 -4.93 -3.51
CA TRP A 465 -9.12 -4.73 -3.93
C TRP A 465 -9.03 -3.70 -5.06
N VAL A 466 -8.27 -2.62 -4.82
CA VAL A 466 -8.20 -1.42 -5.68
C VAL A 466 -6.90 -1.37 -6.50
N HIS A 467 -5.97 -2.33 -6.32
CA HIS A 467 -4.58 -2.19 -6.78
C HIS A 467 -3.97 -3.36 -7.57
N ILE A 468 -4.74 -4.35 -8.01
CA ILE A 468 -4.23 -5.32 -9.00
C ILE A 468 -4.60 -4.81 -10.39
N ALA A 469 -3.58 -4.43 -11.17
CA ALA A 469 -3.76 -4.08 -12.57
C ALA A 469 -4.31 -5.29 -13.32
N ALA A 470 -5.47 -5.13 -13.93
CA ALA A 470 -6.06 -6.19 -14.75
C ALA A 470 -5.12 -6.47 -15.93
N THR A 471 -4.79 -7.74 -16.15
CA THR A 471 -4.48 -8.23 -17.50
C THR A 471 -5.74 -8.04 -18.37
N ASP A 472 -5.58 -8.02 -19.68
CA ASP A 472 -6.67 -7.74 -20.66
C ASP A 472 -7.88 -8.71 -20.58
N GLY A 473 -7.88 -9.70 -19.66
CA GLY A 473 -9.00 -10.55 -19.28
C GLY A 473 -9.01 -10.84 -17.78
N GLN A 474 -10.11 -10.53 -17.08
CA GLN A 474 -10.24 -10.70 -15.63
C GLN A 474 -10.24 -12.19 -15.22
N TYR A 475 -9.07 -12.80 -14.98
CA TYR A 475 -8.76 -14.11 -14.38
C TYR A 475 -9.65 -15.33 -14.70
N MET A 476 -9.02 -16.44 -15.07
CA MET A 476 -9.68 -17.71 -15.35
C MET A 476 -10.24 -18.41 -14.10
N ALA A 477 -9.56 -18.32 -12.94
CA ALA A 477 -10.03 -18.92 -11.69
C ALA A 477 -9.43 -18.28 -10.42
N HIS A 478 -10.13 -18.46 -9.30
CA HIS A 478 -9.77 -17.99 -7.96
C HIS A 478 -9.94 -19.15 -6.96
N LEU A 479 -8.88 -19.52 -6.26
CA LEU A 479 -8.93 -20.48 -5.14
C LEU A 479 -8.65 -19.72 -3.85
N ASP A 480 -9.42 -20.01 -2.81
CA ASP A 480 -9.33 -19.30 -1.53
C ASP A 480 -9.56 -20.24 -0.34
N THR A 481 -8.68 -20.16 0.64
CA THR A 481 -8.79 -20.93 1.90
C THR A 481 -9.40 -20.12 3.06
N MET A 482 -9.87 -18.87 2.82
CA MET A 482 -10.33 -17.90 3.84
C MET A 482 -11.26 -18.45 4.94
N GLU A 483 -12.21 -19.33 4.61
CA GLU A 483 -13.11 -19.93 5.63
C GLU A 483 -12.37 -20.80 6.65
N ASN A 484 -11.19 -21.30 6.28
CA ASN A 484 -10.29 -22.03 7.15
C ASN A 484 -8.82 -21.76 6.74
N ALA A 485 -8.28 -20.59 7.11
CA ALA A 485 -6.93 -20.19 6.71
C ALA A 485 -5.80 -21.18 7.14
N VAL A 486 -6.06 -22.01 8.15
CA VAL A 486 -5.07 -22.93 8.74
C VAL A 486 -5.08 -24.26 8.02
N ASP A 487 -6.21 -24.96 8.03
CA ASP A 487 -6.35 -26.33 7.53
C ASP A 487 -7.25 -26.41 6.29
N GLY A 488 -7.63 -25.26 5.75
CA GLY A 488 -8.52 -25.15 4.60
C GLY A 488 -7.93 -25.79 3.36
N LEU A 489 -8.82 -26.18 2.48
CA LEU A 489 -8.48 -26.81 1.22
C LEU A 489 -9.39 -26.22 0.16
N SER A 490 -8.80 -25.59 -0.85
CA SER A 490 -9.51 -25.19 -2.06
C SER A 490 -8.92 -25.95 -3.23
N THR A 491 -9.77 -26.46 -4.11
CA THR A 491 -9.33 -27.19 -5.29
C THR A 491 -10.03 -26.71 -6.53
N LEU A 492 -9.29 -26.73 -7.64
CA LEU A 492 -9.80 -26.38 -8.95
C LEU A 492 -9.37 -27.46 -9.93
N THR A 493 -10.32 -28.04 -10.66
CA THR A 493 -10.01 -29.02 -11.70
C THR A 493 -10.58 -28.56 -13.03
N THR A 494 -9.80 -28.61 -14.09
CA THR A 494 -10.31 -28.36 -15.45
C THR A 494 -11.25 -29.47 -15.88
N GLU A 495 -12.20 -29.20 -16.76
CA GLU A 495 -12.83 -30.27 -17.54
C GLU A 495 -11.77 -31.07 -18.32
N PRO A 496 -12.03 -32.36 -18.65
CA PRO A 496 -11.11 -33.17 -19.42
C PRO A 496 -11.02 -32.67 -20.86
N PHE A 497 -9.80 -32.46 -21.36
CA PHE A 497 -9.52 -32.03 -22.74
C PHE A 497 -8.46 -32.91 -23.38
N GLU A 498 -8.53 -33.07 -24.71
CA GLU A 498 -7.49 -33.73 -25.48
C GLU A 498 -6.38 -32.73 -25.80
N VAL A 499 -5.12 -33.16 -25.76
CA VAL A 499 -3.98 -32.33 -26.17
C VAL A 499 -3.83 -32.47 -27.70
N PRO A 500 -4.08 -31.40 -28.49
CA PRO A 500 -4.01 -31.49 -29.95
C PRO A 500 -2.63 -31.91 -30.43
N HIS A 501 -2.60 -32.61 -31.55
CA HIS A 501 -1.35 -33.01 -32.18
C HIS A 501 -0.49 -31.76 -32.47
N LYS A 502 0.83 -31.86 -32.19
CA LYS A 502 1.84 -30.79 -32.25
C LYS A 502 1.91 -29.86 -31.03
N MET A 503 0.97 -29.90 -30.08
CA MET A 503 1.10 -29.12 -28.85
C MET A 503 2.16 -29.72 -27.94
N LYS A 504 2.99 -28.87 -27.35
CA LYS A 504 4.13 -29.31 -26.53
C LYS A 504 4.08 -28.81 -25.10
N THR A 505 3.51 -27.64 -24.87
CA THR A 505 3.50 -26.98 -23.56
C THR A 505 2.13 -26.41 -23.26
N LEU A 506 1.69 -26.53 -22.02
CA LEU A 506 0.59 -25.79 -21.44
C LEU A 506 1.18 -24.65 -20.59
N LEU A 507 0.79 -23.43 -20.88
CA LEU A 507 1.16 -22.19 -20.22
C LEU A 507 -0.04 -21.63 -19.46
N PHE A 508 0.19 -21.04 -18.30
CA PHE A 508 -0.81 -20.22 -17.63
C PHE A 508 -0.11 -19.22 -16.71
N ASP A 509 -0.74 -18.08 -16.50
CA ASP A 509 -0.27 -17.09 -15.57
C ASP A 509 -0.92 -17.31 -14.20
N TYR A 510 -0.18 -17.07 -13.12
CA TYR A 510 -0.70 -17.18 -11.76
C TYR A 510 -0.18 -16.05 -10.88
N ASP A 511 -1.02 -15.60 -9.94
CA ASP A 511 -0.61 -14.72 -8.84
C ASP A 511 -1.03 -15.35 -7.52
N PHE A 512 -0.07 -15.55 -6.63
CA PHE A 512 -0.27 -16.17 -5.33
C PHE A 512 -0.24 -15.08 -4.25
N ALA A 513 -1.23 -15.06 -3.36
CA ALA A 513 -1.29 -14.13 -2.25
C ALA A 513 -1.55 -14.88 -0.94
N ALA A 514 -0.74 -14.63 0.09
CA ALA A 514 -0.96 -15.14 1.44
C ALA A 514 -0.93 -13.99 2.45
N SER A 515 -1.31 -14.23 3.70
CA SER A 515 -1.12 -13.27 4.82
C SER A 515 0.21 -13.50 5.56
N VAL A 516 0.59 -14.76 5.73
CA VAL A 516 1.90 -15.22 6.18
C VAL A 516 2.07 -16.63 5.65
N LEU A 517 3.22 -16.95 5.08
CA LEU A 517 3.57 -18.30 4.70
C LEU A 517 4.91 -18.68 5.34
N LEU A 518 4.89 -19.68 6.22
CA LEU A 518 6.10 -20.16 6.92
C LEU A 518 6.66 -21.45 6.33
N HIS A 519 5.97 -21.98 5.32
CA HIS A 519 6.33 -23.16 4.57
C HIS A 519 6.69 -22.76 3.14
N PRO A 520 7.54 -23.52 2.43
CA PRO A 520 7.69 -23.39 0.99
C PRO A 520 6.34 -23.35 0.27
N MET A 521 6.23 -22.55 -0.79
CA MET A 521 4.99 -22.48 -1.59
C MET A 521 4.56 -23.85 -2.15
N ALA A 522 5.51 -24.73 -2.43
CA ALA A 522 5.26 -26.12 -2.85
C ALA A 522 4.47 -26.95 -1.81
N ASP A 523 4.51 -26.57 -0.53
CA ASP A 523 3.75 -27.27 0.52
C ASP A 523 2.27 -26.86 0.48
N VAL A 524 1.97 -25.64 0.04
CA VAL A 524 0.62 -25.08 0.04
C VAL A 524 -0.05 -25.05 -1.33
N LEU A 525 0.70 -25.00 -2.42
CA LEU A 525 0.15 -25.08 -3.78
C LEU A 525 0.68 -26.31 -4.49
N LYS A 526 -0.24 -27.22 -4.85
CA LYS A 526 0.06 -28.42 -5.62
C LYS A 526 -0.70 -28.41 -6.93
N CYS A 527 -0.05 -28.89 -7.98
CA CYS A 527 -0.68 -29.11 -9.29
C CYS A 527 -0.56 -30.58 -9.67
N TYR A 528 -1.58 -31.09 -10.35
CA TYR A 528 -1.62 -32.47 -10.82
C TYR A 528 -2.13 -32.53 -12.25
N ILE A 529 -1.56 -33.44 -13.04
CA ILE A 529 -2.18 -33.93 -14.28
C ILE A 529 -2.94 -35.20 -13.94
N ILE A 530 -4.20 -35.26 -14.33
CA ILE A 530 -5.06 -36.42 -14.18
C ILE A 530 -5.40 -36.93 -15.57
N THR A 531 -5.10 -38.19 -15.85
CA THR A 531 -5.56 -38.89 -17.04
C THR A 531 -6.62 -39.93 -16.66
N GLU A 532 -7.03 -40.80 -17.58
CA GLU A 532 -7.92 -41.92 -17.24
C GLU A 532 -7.26 -42.93 -16.29
N ASN A 533 -5.94 -43.11 -16.41
CA ASN A 533 -5.23 -44.20 -15.74
C ASN A 533 -4.42 -43.76 -14.53
N GLU A 534 -4.13 -42.46 -14.39
CA GLU A 534 -3.20 -41.98 -13.38
C GLU A 534 -3.43 -40.53 -12.98
N THR A 535 -2.87 -40.18 -11.82
CA THR A 535 -2.73 -38.79 -11.35
C THR A 535 -1.27 -38.56 -11.01
N ARG A 536 -0.63 -37.64 -11.73
CA ARG A 536 0.79 -37.31 -11.57
C ARG A 536 0.93 -35.92 -10.95
N PRO A 537 1.67 -35.77 -9.83
CA PRO A 537 1.99 -34.44 -9.32
C PRO A 537 2.93 -33.73 -10.29
N LEU A 538 2.71 -32.42 -10.44
CA LEU A 538 3.57 -31.51 -11.17
C LEU A 538 4.27 -30.59 -10.20
N ASP A 539 5.58 -30.43 -10.38
CA ASP A 539 6.34 -29.40 -9.69
C ASP A 539 6.21 -28.09 -10.46
N LEU A 540 5.27 -27.23 -10.05
CA LEU A 540 5.09 -25.89 -10.63
C LEU A 540 6.30 -24.97 -10.41
N PHE A 541 7.20 -25.34 -9.49
CA PHE A 541 8.30 -24.50 -9.04
C PHE A 541 9.66 -25.07 -9.43
N SER A 542 9.71 -26.10 -10.27
CA SER A 542 10.97 -26.67 -10.75
C SER A 542 11.75 -25.61 -11.53
N GLY A 543 12.87 -25.13 -10.97
CA GLY A 543 13.69 -24.07 -11.56
C GLY A 543 13.46 -22.67 -10.98
N ILE A 544 12.42 -22.47 -10.18
CA ILE A 544 12.17 -21.24 -9.43
C ILE A 544 12.83 -21.36 -8.07
N GLU A 545 13.99 -20.71 -7.89
CA GLU A 545 14.61 -20.57 -6.58
C GLU A 545 13.70 -19.70 -5.67
N LEU A 546 12.91 -20.35 -4.81
CA LEU A 546 12.14 -19.70 -3.73
C LEU A 546 13.03 -19.31 -2.53
N THR A 547 14.34 -19.22 -2.73
CA THR A 547 15.39 -19.32 -1.70
C THR A 547 15.40 -18.20 -0.68
N ASN A 548 14.55 -17.16 -0.79
CA ASN A 548 14.50 -16.05 0.17
C ASN A 548 13.10 -15.66 0.68
N CYS A 549 12.07 -16.51 0.52
CA CYS A 549 10.72 -16.22 1.05
C CYS A 549 10.59 -16.36 2.58
N TYR A 550 11.69 -16.30 3.34
CA TYR A 550 11.66 -16.23 4.82
C TYR A 550 11.26 -14.85 5.35
N GLN A 551 10.95 -13.88 4.49
CA GLN A 551 10.30 -12.66 4.93
C GLN A 551 8.83 -12.93 5.21
N VAL A 552 8.59 -13.26 6.47
CA VAL A 552 7.38 -13.01 7.22
C VAL A 552 6.66 -11.78 6.65
N VAL A 553 5.37 -11.97 6.35
CA VAL A 553 4.41 -11.00 5.79
C VAL A 553 4.39 -10.92 4.25
N SER A 554 3.70 -11.89 3.63
CA SER A 554 2.93 -11.56 2.43
C SER A 554 1.72 -10.77 2.92
N ARG A 555 1.59 -9.46 2.68
CA ARG A 555 0.32 -8.79 3.02
C ARG A 555 -0.72 -9.26 2.01
N TYR A 556 -1.96 -9.48 2.47
CA TYR A 556 -3.05 -9.93 1.60
C TYR A 556 -3.25 -9.00 0.39
N ASP A 557 -2.95 -7.71 0.57
CA ASP A 557 -3.06 -6.68 -0.47
C ASP A 557 -1.87 -6.65 -1.46
N GLU A 558 -0.88 -7.54 -1.30
CA GLU A 558 0.43 -7.38 -1.94
C GLU A 558 0.78 -8.45 -2.99
N GLY A 559 0.32 -9.72 -2.92
CA GLY A 559 0.55 -10.76 -3.94
C GLY A 559 2.02 -11.05 -4.31
N THR A 560 2.28 -12.14 -5.05
CA THR A 560 3.61 -12.43 -5.63
C THR A 560 3.82 -11.72 -6.96
N GLY A 561 2.79 -11.07 -7.50
CA GLY A 561 2.73 -10.63 -8.89
C GLY A 561 2.49 -11.82 -9.83
N PHE A 562 2.01 -11.53 -11.04
CA PHE A 562 1.77 -12.55 -12.06
C PHE A 562 3.07 -13.21 -12.54
N ARG A 563 3.07 -14.54 -12.57
CA ARG A 563 4.13 -15.40 -13.07
C ARG A 563 3.58 -16.37 -14.10
N THR A 564 4.35 -16.71 -15.13
CA THR A 564 3.95 -17.72 -16.12
C THR A 564 4.50 -19.09 -15.72
N ALA A 565 3.62 -20.08 -15.51
CA ALA A 565 3.98 -21.48 -15.35
C ALA A 565 3.95 -22.20 -16.70
N CYS A 566 4.88 -23.14 -16.90
CA CYS A 566 5.01 -23.94 -18.12
C CYS A 566 4.98 -25.43 -17.79
N ILE A 567 3.97 -26.15 -18.28
CA ILE A 567 3.82 -27.59 -18.09
C ILE A 567 4.08 -28.29 -19.45
N PRO A 568 5.12 -29.12 -19.59
CA PRO A 568 5.31 -29.93 -20.79
C PRO A 568 4.15 -30.92 -20.94
N VAL A 569 3.42 -30.88 -22.06
CA VAL A 569 2.30 -31.78 -22.37
C VAL A 569 2.52 -32.67 -23.59
N GLN A 570 3.70 -32.57 -24.21
CA GLN A 570 4.08 -33.30 -25.43
C GLN A 570 3.94 -34.83 -25.32
N THR A 571 4.05 -35.39 -24.12
CA THR A 571 3.90 -36.84 -23.89
C THR A 571 2.47 -37.33 -24.10
N TRP A 572 1.47 -36.43 -24.12
CA TRP A 572 0.06 -36.75 -24.36
C TRP A 572 -0.45 -36.27 -25.72
N ALA A 573 0.34 -35.46 -26.45
CA ALA A 573 -0.08 -34.87 -27.71
C ALA A 573 -0.33 -35.92 -28.80
N GLY A 574 -1.53 -35.91 -29.40
CA GLY A 574 -1.91 -36.83 -30.48
C GLY A 574 -2.13 -38.28 -30.05
N THR A 575 -2.25 -38.55 -28.75
CA THR A 575 -2.56 -39.89 -28.21
C THR A 575 -4.07 -40.19 -28.14
N GLY A 576 -4.92 -39.15 -28.23
CA GLY A 576 -6.35 -39.24 -27.93
C GLY A 576 -6.66 -39.35 -26.42
N GLU A 577 -5.64 -39.39 -25.56
CA GLU A 577 -5.81 -39.40 -24.11
C GLU A 577 -6.33 -38.03 -23.63
N ARG A 578 -7.40 -38.05 -22.84
CA ARG A 578 -7.98 -36.86 -22.23
C ARG A 578 -7.30 -36.58 -20.89
N ILE A 579 -6.83 -35.35 -20.70
CA ILE A 579 -6.18 -34.91 -19.48
C ILE A 579 -7.04 -33.87 -18.74
N ARG A 580 -6.88 -33.80 -17.41
CA ARG A 580 -7.38 -32.72 -16.55
C ARG A 580 -6.21 -32.13 -15.76
N ILE A 581 -6.25 -30.84 -15.49
CA ILE A 581 -5.32 -30.17 -14.58
C ILE A 581 -6.05 -29.88 -13.27
N LYS A 582 -5.48 -30.34 -12.16
CA LYS A 582 -6.00 -30.09 -10.82
C LYS A 582 -5.03 -29.24 -10.01
N PHE A 583 -5.49 -28.08 -9.56
CA PHE A 583 -4.82 -27.26 -8.55
C PHE A 583 -5.41 -27.57 -7.18
N VAL A 584 -4.53 -27.68 -6.18
CA VAL A 584 -4.87 -27.89 -4.78
C VAL A 584 -4.14 -26.84 -3.97
N LEU A 585 -4.92 -25.94 -3.38
CA LEU A 585 -4.45 -24.90 -2.48
C LEU A 585 -4.79 -25.29 -1.04
N HIS A 586 -3.76 -25.62 -0.27
CA HIS A 586 -3.86 -25.87 1.16
C HIS A 586 -3.76 -24.55 1.94
N GLY A 587 -4.41 -24.51 3.10
CA GLY A 587 -4.24 -23.45 4.07
C GLY A 587 -2.77 -23.28 4.45
N ARG A 588 -2.42 -22.09 4.93
CA ARG A 588 -1.04 -21.73 5.29
C ARG A 588 -0.48 -22.48 6.51
N GLY A 589 -1.29 -23.34 7.14
CA GLY A 589 -0.94 -24.02 8.38
C GLY A 589 -1.05 -23.12 9.62
N LYS A 590 -0.81 -23.73 10.79
CA LYS A 590 -0.82 -23.02 12.06
C LYS A 590 0.38 -22.09 12.12
N LEU A 591 0.14 -20.81 12.39
CA LEU A 591 1.23 -19.92 12.73
C LEU A 591 1.78 -20.35 14.10
N PRO A 592 3.09 -20.23 14.33
CA PRO A 592 3.63 -20.31 15.65
C PRO A 592 2.99 -19.22 16.52
N GLU A 593 2.84 -19.51 17.81
CA GLU A 593 2.38 -18.52 18.80
C GLU A 593 3.23 -17.24 18.76
N ARG A 594 4.47 -17.36 18.28
CA ARG A 594 5.42 -16.26 18.06
C ARG A 594 6.04 -16.37 16.67
N ILE A 595 5.97 -15.27 15.92
CA ILE A 595 6.64 -15.17 14.63
C ILE A 595 8.09 -14.73 14.87
N PRO A 596 9.10 -15.47 14.39
CA PRO A 596 10.50 -15.07 14.53
C PRO A 596 10.73 -13.66 13.97
N GLY A 597 11.31 -12.76 14.78
CA GLY A 597 11.54 -11.36 14.40
C GLY A 597 10.51 -10.36 14.94
N THR A 598 9.38 -10.81 15.51
CA THR A 598 8.48 -9.94 16.28
C THR A 598 8.84 -9.94 17.78
N ASN A 599 8.40 -8.93 18.53
CA ASN A 599 8.64 -8.87 19.96
C ASN A 599 8.04 -10.12 20.66
N ARG A 600 8.79 -10.72 21.59
CA ARG A 600 8.37 -11.95 22.31
C ARG A 600 7.08 -11.80 23.13
N PHE A 601 6.68 -10.57 23.42
CA PHE A 601 5.45 -10.25 24.15
C PHE A 601 4.27 -9.92 23.23
N ASP A 602 4.54 -9.71 21.93
CA ASP A 602 3.47 -9.53 20.96
C ASP A 602 2.91 -10.91 20.65
N HIS A 603 1.72 -11.19 21.17
CA HIS A 603 0.92 -12.28 20.63
C HIS A 603 0.76 -12.07 19.15
N ASN A 604 0.89 -13.15 18.37
CA ASN A 604 0.68 -13.11 16.95
C ASN A 604 -0.62 -12.33 16.64
N PRO A 605 -0.54 -11.12 16.06
CA PRO A 605 -1.71 -10.26 15.87
C PRO A 605 -2.71 -10.91 14.89
N LEU A 606 -2.29 -12.00 14.26
CA LEU A 606 -3.05 -12.77 13.31
C LEU A 606 -3.91 -13.89 13.93
N GLY A 607 -3.95 -14.03 15.26
CA GLY A 607 -4.64 -15.14 15.93
C GLY A 607 -6.17 -15.09 15.97
N GLY A 608 -6.81 -13.97 15.60
CA GLY A 608 -8.22 -13.73 15.94
C GLY A 608 -9.24 -13.69 14.78
N ASN A 609 -8.85 -13.30 13.55
CA ASN A 609 -9.75 -13.12 12.40
C ASN A 609 -8.94 -12.81 11.13
N GLN A 610 -8.26 -13.80 10.55
CA GLN A 610 -7.16 -13.49 9.63
C GLN A 610 -7.16 -14.25 8.30
N PRO A 611 -6.70 -13.56 7.24
CA PRO A 611 -6.97 -13.97 5.88
C PRO A 611 -6.15 -15.19 5.44
N GLY A 612 -6.73 -15.98 4.52
CA GLY A 612 -6.25 -17.29 4.08
C GLY A 612 -5.05 -17.23 3.12
N THR A 613 -5.08 -18.11 2.14
CA THR A 613 -4.21 -18.13 0.97
C THR A 613 -5.09 -18.06 -0.26
N VAL A 614 -4.66 -17.30 -1.26
CA VAL A 614 -5.36 -17.09 -2.51
C VAL A 614 -4.45 -17.43 -3.68
N LEU A 615 -5.04 -18.04 -4.70
CA LEU A 615 -4.43 -18.24 -6.00
C LEU A 615 -5.33 -17.66 -7.09
N PHE A 616 -4.79 -16.74 -7.88
CA PHE A 616 -5.38 -16.27 -9.13
C PHE A 616 -4.72 -17.01 -10.28
N LEU A 617 -5.51 -17.50 -11.23
CA LEU A 617 -5.05 -18.15 -12.45
C LEU A 617 -5.58 -17.40 -13.67
N ASP A 618 -4.75 -17.23 -14.69
CA ASP A 618 -5.09 -16.53 -15.93
C ASP A 618 -4.38 -17.13 -17.15
N ASN A 619 -4.76 -16.71 -18.36
CA ASN A 619 -4.01 -16.95 -19.60
C ASN A 619 -3.64 -18.42 -19.91
N PHE A 620 -4.49 -19.36 -19.49
CA PHE A 620 -4.30 -20.80 -19.68
C PHE A 620 -4.39 -21.18 -21.17
N ARG A 621 -3.28 -21.65 -21.73
CA ARG A 621 -3.10 -21.92 -23.16
C ARG A 621 -2.06 -23.00 -23.46
N LEU A 622 -2.20 -23.69 -24.57
CA LEU A 622 -1.38 -24.75 -25.15
C LEU A 622 -0.65 -24.12 -26.33
N THR A 623 0.63 -24.46 -26.45
CA THR A 623 1.47 -23.96 -27.54
C THR A 623 2.24 -25.10 -28.18
N PRO A 624 2.45 -25.07 -29.52
CA PRO A 624 3.27 -26.04 -30.21
C PRO A 624 4.77 -25.86 -29.96
N THR A 625 5.14 -24.75 -29.32
CA THR A 625 6.52 -24.46 -28.96
C THR A 625 6.84 -25.00 -27.57
N ILE A 626 8.05 -25.54 -27.41
CA ILE A 626 8.63 -25.71 -26.07
C ILE A 626 9.06 -24.30 -25.67
N ARG A 627 8.17 -23.55 -25.03
CA ARG A 627 8.58 -22.32 -24.38
C ARG A 627 9.25 -22.73 -23.08
N THR A 628 10.58 -22.67 -23.07
CA THR A 628 11.31 -22.57 -21.81
C THR A 628 10.89 -21.27 -21.15
N GLU A 629 10.85 -21.23 -19.82
CA GLU A 629 10.61 -20.01 -19.04
C GLU A 629 11.37 -18.82 -19.63
N LEU A 630 10.79 -17.62 -19.54
CA LEU A 630 11.58 -16.42 -19.81
C LEU A 630 12.82 -16.46 -18.93
N SER A 631 13.98 -16.14 -19.50
CA SER A 631 15.20 -16.01 -18.71
C SER A 631 14.90 -15.08 -17.53
N PRO A 632 15.13 -15.52 -16.28
CA PRO A 632 14.98 -14.64 -15.14
C PRO A 632 15.85 -13.41 -15.35
N ILE A 633 15.35 -12.24 -14.94
CA ILE A 633 16.16 -11.02 -14.96
C ILE A 633 17.39 -11.28 -14.09
N GLY A 634 18.57 -11.30 -14.71
CA GLY A 634 19.84 -11.41 -14.02
C GLY A 634 20.25 -10.07 -13.41
N PRO A 635 21.08 -10.07 -12.36
CA PRO A 635 21.73 -8.85 -11.86
C PRO A 635 22.52 -8.09 -12.95
N GLU A 636 22.94 -8.76 -14.02
CA GLU A 636 23.60 -8.19 -15.20
C GLU A 636 22.65 -7.41 -16.14
N ASP A 637 21.35 -7.71 -16.09
CA ASP A 637 20.33 -7.09 -16.95
C ASP A 637 19.85 -5.74 -16.41
N VAL A 638 20.21 -5.42 -15.17
CA VAL A 638 19.79 -4.20 -14.48
C VAL A 638 20.96 -3.59 -13.71
N SER A 639 21.25 -2.32 -13.98
CA SER A 639 22.15 -1.54 -13.15
C SER A 639 21.36 -0.72 -12.14
N ILE A 640 21.77 -0.78 -10.87
CA ILE A 640 21.21 0.04 -9.80
C ILE A 640 22.28 0.96 -9.25
N ARG A 641 21.94 2.25 -9.08
CA ARG A 641 22.81 3.26 -8.50
C ARG A 641 22.01 4.11 -7.51
N SER A 642 22.64 4.44 -6.39
CA SER A 642 22.13 5.35 -5.37
C SER A 642 23.14 6.49 -5.25
N ASP A 643 22.67 7.74 -5.20
CA ASP A 643 23.49 8.89 -4.82
C ASP A 643 23.21 9.38 -3.39
N GLY A 644 22.49 8.57 -2.61
CA GLY A 644 22.02 8.90 -1.26
C GLY A 644 20.81 9.83 -1.19
N LYS A 645 20.32 10.32 -2.33
CA LYS A 645 19.06 11.07 -2.46
C LYS A 645 18.09 10.38 -3.41
N THR A 646 18.59 9.75 -4.45
CA THR A 646 17.80 9.14 -5.51
C THR A 646 18.38 7.78 -5.88
N VAL A 647 17.50 6.78 -5.94
CA VAL A 647 17.78 5.50 -6.56
C VAL A 647 17.49 5.60 -8.05
N THR A 648 18.44 5.20 -8.87
CA THR A 648 18.30 5.06 -10.31
C THR A 648 18.46 3.60 -10.70
N ILE A 649 17.42 3.02 -11.29
CA ILE A 649 17.41 1.67 -11.85
C ILE A 649 17.41 1.80 -13.38
N LYS A 650 18.38 1.18 -14.05
CA LYS A 650 18.44 1.15 -15.51
C LYS A 650 18.53 -0.27 -16.02
N THR A 651 17.70 -0.61 -16.99
CA THR A 651 17.88 -1.86 -17.73
C THR A 651 19.08 -1.77 -18.67
N THR A 652 19.77 -2.89 -18.88
CA THR A 652 20.88 -3.00 -19.84
C THR A 652 20.30 -3.00 -21.25
N SER A 653 20.89 -2.20 -22.15
CA SER A 653 20.38 -2.10 -23.53
C SER A 653 20.43 -3.46 -24.23
N GLY A 654 19.29 -3.90 -24.76
CA GLY A 654 19.17 -5.17 -25.47
C GLY A 654 19.00 -6.42 -24.58
N ALA A 655 18.94 -6.27 -23.25
CA ALA A 655 18.59 -7.37 -22.34
C ALA A 655 17.17 -7.89 -22.56
N PHE A 656 16.27 -7.03 -23.05
CA PHE A 656 14.86 -7.36 -23.25
C PHE A 656 14.40 -7.13 -24.71
N PRO A 657 13.43 -7.92 -25.20
CA PRO A 657 12.82 -7.68 -26.51
C PRO A 657 12.21 -6.27 -26.64
N VAL A 658 12.23 -5.70 -27.85
CA VAL A 658 11.59 -4.40 -28.14
C VAL A 658 10.09 -4.51 -27.87
N GLY A 659 9.52 -3.51 -27.18
CA GLY A 659 8.11 -3.50 -26.79
C GLY A 659 7.77 -4.31 -25.54
N SER A 660 8.78 -4.83 -24.83
CA SER A 660 8.56 -5.41 -23.49
C SER A 660 8.13 -4.32 -22.52
N THR A 661 7.39 -4.68 -21.49
CA THR A 661 7.03 -3.77 -20.40
C THR A 661 7.80 -4.19 -19.14
N ILE A 662 8.50 -3.26 -18.49
CA ILE A 662 9.16 -3.49 -17.21
C ILE A 662 8.23 -3.09 -16.08
N TYR A 663 8.10 -3.97 -15.11
CA TYR A 663 7.38 -3.71 -13.87
C TYR A 663 8.40 -3.53 -12.76
N ILE A 664 8.34 -2.37 -12.10
CA ILE A 664 9.17 -2.06 -10.92
C ILE A 664 8.24 -1.80 -9.75
N ARG A 665 8.40 -2.57 -8.68
CA ARG A 665 7.65 -2.42 -7.45
C ARG A 665 8.57 -2.01 -6.32
N GLU A 666 8.30 -0.86 -5.72
CA GLU A 666 9.01 -0.34 -4.57
C GLU A 666 8.46 -0.93 -3.26
N ILE A 667 9.30 -1.57 -2.45
CA ILE A 667 8.97 -2.20 -1.17
C ILE A 667 9.30 -1.24 -0.01
N THR A 668 8.86 0.02 -0.10
CA THR A 668 8.92 0.99 1.00
C THR A 668 7.53 1.18 1.63
N ILE A 669 7.40 2.06 2.63
CA ILE A 669 6.16 2.27 3.42
C ILE A 669 4.94 2.63 2.54
N GLY A 670 5.15 3.03 1.27
CA GLY A 670 4.09 3.36 0.31
C GLY A 670 3.78 2.32 -0.79
N ASN A 671 4.57 1.24 -0.90
CA ASN A 671 4.38 0.12 -1.83
C ASN A 671 3.97 0.51 -3.27
N LYS A 672 4.73 1.41 -3.91
CA LYS A 672 4.39 1.96 -5.22
C LYS A 672 4.72 0.99 -6.36
N PHE A 673 3.81 0.92 -7.33
CA PHE A 673 3.98 0.13 -8.55
C PHE A 673 4.22 1.04 -9.74
N HIS A 674 5.21 0.70 -10.56
CA HIS A 674 5.61 1.44 -11.73
C HIS A 674 5.65 0.51 -12.94
N GLU A 675 5.00 0.95 -14.01
CA GLU A 675 4.98 0.28 -15.30
C GLU A 675 5.70 1.15 -16.33
N LEU A 676 6.68 0.57 -17.01
CA LEU A 676 7.59 1.29 -17.89
C LEU A 676 7.79 0.51 -19.19
N ASP A 677 7.22 1.02 -20.29
CA ASP A 677 7.40 0.42 -21.61
C ASP A 677 8.83 0.61 -22.13
N LEU A 678 9.46 -0.44 -22.65
CA LEU A 678 10.82 -0.36 -23.20
C LEU A 678 10.93 0.55 -24.45
N GLY A 679 9.79 0.98 -25.01
CA GLY A 679 9.72 1.80 -26.21
C GLY A 679 10.62 1.28 -27.33
N THR A 680 11.11 2.20 -28.17
CA THR A 680 12.11 1.89 -29.21
C THR A 680 13.55 1.97 -28.69
N GLN A 681 13.76 2.55 -27.51
CA GLN A 681 15.08 2.87 -26.97
C GLN A 681 15.79 1.65 -26.33
N LYS A 682 15.10 0.50 -26.23
CA LYS A 682 15.63 -0.77 -25.70
C LYS A 682 16.19 -0.67 -24.26
N GLN A 683 15.83 0.38 -23.54
CA GLN A 683 16.30 0.70 -22.21
C GLN A 683 15.24 1.52 -21.48
N VAL A 684 15.13 1.28 -20.19
CA VAL A 684 14.29 2.02 -19.25
C VAL A 684 15.19 2.62 -18.18
N VAL A 685 14.91 3.87 -17.80
CA VAL A 685 15.54 4.54 -16.67
C VAL A 685 14.45 4.93 -15.67
N PHE A 686 14.45 4.27 -14.52
CA PHE A 686 13.58 4.58 -13.40
C PHE A 686 14.36 5.36 -12.34
N GLN A 687 13.77 6.44 -11.83
CA GLN A 687 14.37 7.27 -10.79
C GLN A 687 13.35 7.53 -9.68
N GLN A 688 13.74 7.23 -8.44
CA GLN A 688 12.91 7.44 -7.26
C GLN A 688 13.75 8.11 -6.17
N SER A 689 13.26 9.22 -5.63
CA SER A 689 13.92 9.89 -4.51
C SER A 689 13.60 9.17 -3.20
N PHE A 690 14.61 8.98 -2.33
CA PHE A 690 14.38 8.56 -0.96
C PHE A 690 13.56 9.61 -0.23
N ASN A 691 12.65 9.17 0.64
CA ASN A 691 12.03 10.10 1.57
C ASN A 691 13.08 10.57 2.60
N ASP A 692 13.25 11.88 2.73
CA ASP A 692 14.29 12.51 3.55
C ASP A 692 14.33 12.04 5.00
N LYS A 693 13.25 11.46 5.53
CA LYS A 693 13.07 11.28 6.97
C LYS A 693 13.26 9.86 7.53
N PHE A 694 13.15 8.77 6.75
CA PHE A 694 13.06 7.43 7.37
C PHE A 694 13.62 6.22 6.58
N GLU A 695 14.06 6.39 5.33
CA GLU A 695 14.51 5.24 4.52
C GLU A 695 16.04 5.24 4.41
N HIS A 696 16.69 4.36 5.17
CA HIS A 696 18.11 4.04 5.02
C HIS A 696 18.37 3.00 3.93
N SER A 697 17.32 2.29 3.52
CA SER A 697 17.35 1.28 2.48
C SER A 697 16.00 1.23 1.78
N ALA A 698 16.00 1.03 0.46
CA ALA A 698 14.83 0.68 -0.33
C ALA A 698 15.04 -0.69 -0.96
N ALA A 699 13.95 -1.45 -1.13
CA ALA A 699 14.00 -2.69 -1.88
C ALA A 699 13.03 -2.61 -3.06
N TYR A 700 13.40 -3.21 -4.19
CA TYR A 700 12.63 -3.17 -5.43
C TYR A 700 12.47 -4.59 -5.98
N TYR A 701 11.25 -4.96 -6.36
CA TYR A 701 11.03 -6.11 -7.22
C TYR A 701 10.98 -5.65 -8.67
N ILE A 702 11.67 -6.36 -9.55
CA ILE A 702 11.68 -6.10 -10.98
C ILE A 702 11.25 -7.37 -11.72
N SER A 703 10.32 -7.23 -12.65
CA SER A 703 10.02 -8.22 -13.67
C SER A 703 9.79 -7.54 -15.02
N TYR A 704 9.69 -8.34 -16.07
CA TYR A 704 9.27 -7.84 -17.38
C TYR A 704 8.22 -8.77 -18.00
N SER A 705 7.38 -8.19 -18.87
CA SER A 705 6.58 -8.93 -19.81
C SER A 705 7.11 -8.79 -21.23
N THR A 706 7.02 -9.86 -22.03
CA THR A 706 7.22 -9.74 -23.48
C THR A 706 6.09 -8.91 -24.11
N PRO A 707 6.29 -8.31 -25.29
CA PRO A 707 5.19 -7.70 -26.04
C PRO A 707 4.01 -8.67 -26.17
N ALA A 708 2.79 -8.15 -26.03
CA ALA A 708 1.60 -8.94 -26.26
C ALA A 708 1.59 -9.45 -27.71
N THR A 709 1.50 -10.77 -27.88
CA THR A 709 1.32 -11.43 -29.17
C THR A 709 -0.07 -12.05 -29.24
N SER A 710 -0.42 -12.70 -30.37
CA SER A 710 -1.61 -13.57 -30.42
C SER A 710 -1.56 -14.70 -29.38
N GLU A 711 -0.35 -15.05 -28.92
CA GLU A 711 -0.11 -15.99 -27.84
C GLU A 711 -0.03 -15.30 -26.47
N GLY A 712 -0.53 -14.07 -26.31
CA GLY A 712 -0.45 -13.30 -25.07
C GLY A 712 0.97 -12.79 -24.74
N ALA A 713 1.10 -12.16 -23.58
CA ALA A 713 2.39 -11.83 -22.97
C ALA A 713 2.90 -13.01 -22.11
N MET A 714 4.19 -13.03 -21.83
CA MET A 714 4.81 -13.91 -20.82
C MET A 714 5.48 -13.04 -19.78
N HIS A 715 5.45 -13.45 -18.52
CA HIS A 715 6.02 -12.70 -17.40
C HIS A 715 7.27 -13.39 -16.83
N SER A 716 8.33 -12.64 -16.61
CA SER A 716 9.56 -13.14 -16.00
C SER A 716 9.40 -13.37 -14.50
N PRO A 717 10.22 -14.24 -13.88
CA PRO A 717 10.42 -14.24 -12.44
C PRO A 717 10.82 -12.85 -11.90
N LEU A 718 10.54 -12.61 -10.61
CA LEU A 718 10.93 -11.39 -9.91
C LEU A 718 12.42 -11.41 -9.54
N LEU A 719 13.11 -10.30 -9.81
CA LEU A 719 14.41 -9.97 -9.24
C LEU A 719 14.22 -9.02 -8.06
N LEU A 720 14.71 -9.38 -6.87
CA LEU A 720 14.75 -8.51 -5.70
C LEU A 720 16.07 -7.75 -5.65
N LEU A 721 15.99 -6.42 -5.68
CA LEU A 721 17.12 -5.52 -5.52
C LEU A 721 17.03 -4.79 -4.19
N HIS A 722 18.08 -4.88 -3.38
CA HIS A 722 18.23 -4.06 -2.18
C HIS A 722 19.18 -2.90 -2.47
N VAL A 723 18.77 -1.70 -2.06
CA VAL A 723 19.56 -0.47 -2.22
C VAL A 723 19.64 0.22 -0.89
N ASP A 724 20.86 0.32 -0.38
CA ASP A 724 21.14 1.18 0.76
C ASP A 724 21.35 2.62 0.29
N ARG A 725 21.03 3.55 1.18
CA ARG A 725 21.20 4.98 0.93
C ARG A 725 22.68 5.39 0.90
N GLU A 726 23.57 4.60 1.50
CA GLU A 726 25.01 4.92 1.64
C GLU A 726 25.92 4.26 0.59
#